data_AF-A0A4R5AAX6-F1
#
_entry.id   AF-A0A4R5AAX6-F1
#
_cell.length_a   1.000
_cell.length_b   1.000
_cell.length_c   1.000
_cell.angle_alpha   90.00
_cell.angle_beta   90.00
_cell.angle_gamma   90.00
#
_symmetry.space_group_name_H-M   'P 1'
#
loop_
_entity.id
_entity.type
_entity.pdbx_description
1 polymer ?
#
loop_
_entity_poly.entity_id
_entity_poly.type
_entity_poly.pdbx_seq_one_letter_code
_entity_poly.pdbx_strand_id
1 'polypeptide(L)'
;MAQQDADRLPGPVRLAVAADDGARHRRRAAAGAGPLPAGRRRPRVGAARPRRPAARARQPVRARVLRRPASAHRHRPSARARPRAAGAGRAGQRPRRLDPGTGGEPAARTAAAAGAGVPFHLARPLDRAARVAPDRRHVSRRHRRDRQPRRDLHRADPPVHAGAAVLGAGAGPAAARRPRADHPQGRRAEPGEPAVGLPVPDPLLEGRGQVRRRGARARGPAGHRPPERLPLPGAAARAADLGGRLVTLDLLITGGTVVDGTGADGVRADVAVAGGVIVAVGQYPVEADAARIVDATGKVVCPGFVDLHTHSDLTLLSAPEGRSAVHQGVTTTVIGNCGLGVAPLAAGADVGGVRAAVGYLDLDPSVDWTWRSYGDYLDAVAATRPSLNVAGLVGHLPLHAGVVGFDDRGPTPHELDEMTSLLADALDAGAVGLSTGLMYAPLTFARRAELVALAEVVAAHDALFAWHLRDYADEVLPAVREALDIAAATGVRTQLSHLTAVGRRNWGSVATALDLIEAARDDGLDVAVDMYPYLAGNAPLAQRLPAWAQAGGDAAMRARLADPGAVARIREAWAGDALGWDEITVNSAPDAAVVGYTVTKLAADRGTDPDTVALDLLARFGNAVSMVAGGRDAGDLRAVLTHPASVIGSDGQALDVDGPTGQGMPHPRSYGTYPRLLSEHVADGTLTLPEAIRKCTSGAARRAGITDRGTITAGQAADIVVIDVGRLADRATFADPRQYPAGVDAVIVNGEPTIVYGQHTGARAGHVLRAGTKDKGQRS
;
A
#
# COMPACT_ATOMS: atom_id res chain seq x y z
N MET A 1 22.19 32.97 55.05
CA MET A 1 22.20 33.12 56.53
C MET A 1 20.78 32.84 57.02
N ALA A 2 20.59 32.06 58.08
CA ALA A 2 19.30 31.53 58.59
C ALA A 2 18.56 30.62 57.56
N GLN A 3 17.97 29.45 57.90
CA GLN A 3 16.99 29.07 58.95
C GLN A 3 15.58 29.63 58.68
N GLN A 4 14.48 28.87 58.82
CA GLN A 4 14.28 27.69 59.69
C GLN A 4 13.15 26.72 59.22
N ASP A 5 13.25 25.43 59.60
CA ASP A 5 12.25 24.35 59.88
C ASP A 5 10.86 24.34 59.17
N ALA A 6 10.50 23.27 58.42
CA ALA A 6 9.75 22.04 58.82
C ALA A 6 8.21 22.21 58.81
N ASP A 7 7.34 21.23 58.45
CA ASP A 7 7.42 19.77 58.27
C ASP A 7 6.27 19.35 57.27
N ARG A 8 5.88 18.12 56.85
CA ARG A 8 6.15 16.70 57.17
C ARG A 8 5.74 15.79 55.97
N LEU A 9 6.03 14.48 56.03
CA LEU A 9 5.63 13.42 55.06
C LEU A 9 4.70 12.36 55.73
N PRO A 10 4.05 11.41 55.00
CA PRO A 10 4.68 10.24 54.33
C PRO A 10 4.15 10.00 52.88
N GLY A 11 4.72 9.16 52.00
CA GLY A 11 5.88 8.25 52.08
C GLY A 11 5.46 6.75 52.12
N PRO A 12 6.21 5.79 51.52
CA PRO A 12 7.45 5.91 50.72
C PRO A 12 7.44 5.19 49.34
N VAL A 13 8.38 5.57 48.47
CA VAL A 13 8.88 4.74 47.34
C VAL A 13 10.27 4.22 47.73
N ARG A 14 10.71 3.07 47.19
CA ARG A 14 12.09 2.57 47.33
C ARG A 14 12.74 2.29 45.98
N LEU A 15 13.89 2.91 45.75
CA LEU A 15 14.91 2.50 44.79
C LEU A 15 16.11 1.91 45.56
N ALA A 16 16.91 1.09 44.90
CA ALA A 16 18.16 0.56 45.43
C ALA A 16 19.35 1.01 44.56
N VAL A 17 20.50 1.21 45.18
CA VAL A 17 21.74 1.70 44.56
C VAL A 17 22.79 0.58 44.57
N ALA A 18 23.71 0.62 43.60
CA ALA A 18 24.81 -0.34 43.46
C ALA A 18 25.84 -0.27 44.59
N ALA A 19 26.70 -1.29 44.66
CA ALA A 19 27.92 -1.30 45.46
C ALA A 19 29.08 -1.84 44.62
N ASP A 20 30.14 -1.04 44.50
CA ASP A 20 31.48 -1.53 44.12
C ASP A 20 32.26 -1.85 45.40
N ASP A 21 32.98 -2.97 45.42
CA ASP A 21 34.37 -2.96 45.89
C ASP A 21 35.16 -4.14 45.31
N GLY A 22 36.46 -3.96 45.11
CA GLY A 22 37.25 -4.80 44.19
C GLY A 22 38.43 -5.56 44.82
N ALA A 23 38.74 -6.74 44.27
CA ALA A 23 40.00 -7.44 44.55
C ALA A 23 40.59 -8.08 43.27
N ARG A 24 41.87 -7.83 42.99
CA ARG A 24 42.64 -8.45 41.90
C ARG A 24 43.59 -9.50 42.46
N HIS A 25 43.69 -10.68 41.86
CA HIS A 25 44.93 -11.47 41.88
C HIS A 25 45.12 -12.31 40.61
N ARG A 26 46.40 -12.54 40.23
CA ARG A 26 46.82 -13.35 39.07
C ARG A 26 47.74 -14.49 39.54
N ARG A 27 47.63 -15.71 38.98
CA ARG A 27 48.71 -16.47 38.28
C ARG A 27 48.41 -17.98 38.03
N ARG A 28 48.44 -18.36 36.74
CA ARG A 28 49.04 -19.55 36.08
C ARG A 28 49.06 -20.96 36.74
N ALA A 29 48.45 -21.93 36.02
CA ALA A 29 48.98 -23.23 35.52
C ALA A 29 49.41 -24.35 36.54
N ALA A 30 49.45 -25.67 36.22
CA ALA A 30 49.41 -26.40 34.93
C ALA A 30 49.01 -27.90 35.04
N ALA A 31 48.64 -28.53 33.90
CA ALA A 31 48.86 -29.93 33.44
C ALA A 31 48.38 -31.19 34.24
N GLY A 32 48.05 -32.26 33.47
CA GLY A 32 47.75 -33.64 33.94
C GLY A 32 46.35 -34.14 33.51
N ALA A 33 46.14 -34.88 32.41
CA ALA A 33 46.46 -36.29 32.11
C ALA A 33 45.44 -37.32 32.67
N GLY A 34 44.95 -38.23 31.81
CA GLY A 34 43.95 -39.28 32.16
C GLY A 34 44.56 -40.56 32.79
N PRO A 35 43.76 -41.63 33.03
CA PRO A 35 43.15 -42.40 31.94
C PRO A 35 41.73 -43.00 32.20
N LEU A 36 41.23 -43.79 31.24
CA LEU A 36 39.99 -44.59 31.30
C LEU A 36 40.17 -45.92 32.05
N PRO A 37 39.07 -46.57 32.47
CA PRO A 37 38.72 -47.87 31.85
C PRO A 37 37.23 -48.00 31.47
N ALA A 38 36.81 -49.16 30.93
CA ALA A 38 35.53 -49.33 30.19
C ALA A 38 34.61 -50.47 30.71
N GLY A 39 33.30 -50.36 30.47
CA GLY A 39 32.28 -51.39 30.79
C GLY A 39 31.11 -51.42 29.79
N ARG A 40 30.85 -52.59 29.17
CA ARG A 40 29.81 -52.84 28.12
C ARG A 40 28.39 -52.92 28.73
N ARG A 41 27.26 -52.69 28.04
CA ARG A 41 26.76 -53.28 26.75
C ARG A 41 25.71 -52.40 26.02
N ARG A 42 25.35 -52.78 24.78
CA ARG A 42 24.29 -52.21 23.89
C ARG A 42 23.09 -53.19 23.73
N PRO A 43 21.96 -52.80 23.09
CA PRO A 43 21.74 -52.92 21.62
C PRO A 43 21.51 -51.55 20.92
N ARG A 44 21.93 -51.30 19.65
CA ARG A 44 21.29 -51.60 18.33
C ARG A 44 19.91 -50.95 18.16
N VAL A 45 19.52 -50.32 17.04
CA VAL A 45 19.99 -50.27 15.62
C VAL A 45 20.17 -48.78 15.23
N GLY A 46 20.86 -48.30 14.18
CA GLY A 46 21.66 -48.87 13.07
C GLY A 46 21.36 -48.11 11.75
N ALA A 47 22.32 -47.94 10.83
CA ALA A 47 22.24 -46.95 9.73
C ALA A 47 22.60 -47.49 8.33
N ALA A 48 22.10 -46.82 7.28
CA ALA A 48 22.39 -47.09 5.86
C ALA A 48 22.74 -45.81 5.09
N ARG A 49 23.61 -45.92 4.07
CA ARG A 49 24.06 -44.79 3.22
C ARG A 49 23.14 -44.58 2.00
N PRO A 50 22.93 -43.34 1.53
CA PRO A 50 22.38 -43.10 0.19
C PRO A 50 23.39 -43.52 -0.90
N ARG A 51 22.88 -44.05 -2.02
CA ARG A 51 23.64 -44.36 -3.24
C ARG A 51 23.30 -43.35 -4.34
N ARG A 52 24.28 -42.96 -5.16
CA ARG A 52 24.02 -42.32 -6.47
C ARG A 52 23.26 -43.30 -7.39
N PRO A 53 22.20 -42.85 -8.10
CA PRO A 53 21.81 -43.40 -9.40
C PRO A 53 22.60 -42.71 -10.53
N ALA A 54 22.63 -43.31 -11.73
CA ALA A 54 23.34 -42.80 -12.90
C ALA A 54 22.37 -42.36 -14.02
N ALA A 55 22.88 -41.59 -14.97
CA ALA A 55 22.10 -41.06 -16.09
C ALA A 55 21.54 -42.15 -17.03
N ARG A 56 20.34 -41.89 -17.58
CA ARG A 56 19.76 -42.56 -18.76
C ARG A 56 19.07 -41.51 -19.64
N ALA A 57 18.96 -41.77 -20.94
CA ALA A 57 18.48 -40.79 -21.91
C ALA A 57 17.51 -41.40 -22.95
N ARG A 58 16.64 -40.53 -23.51
CA ARG A 58 15.64 -40.79 -24.58
C ARG A 58 14.46 -41.67 -24.10
N GLN A 59 13.18 -41.44 -24.46
CA GLN A 59 12.57 -40.82 -25.65
C GLN A 59 11.29 -39.99 -25.33
N PRO A 60 10.74 -39.20 -26.29
CA PRO A 60 9.57 -38.32 -26.08
C PRO A 60 8.21 -38.97 -26.40
N VAL A 61 7.13 -38.52 -25.73
CA VAL A 61 5.75 -38.97 -25.98
C VAL A 61 4.75 -37.82 -26.19
N ARG A 62 4.55 -37.51 -27.48
CA ARG A 62 3.31 -37.07 -28.17
C ARG A 62 2.21 -36.31 -27.39
N ALA A 63 1.93 -35.09 -27.83
CA ALA A 63 0.73 -34.34 -27.47
C ALA A 63 -0.58 -34.95 -28.02
N ARG A 64 -1.70 -34.74 -27.31
CA ARG A 64 -3.06 -34.84 -27.86
C ARG A 64 -4.01 -33.75 -27.33
N VAL A 65 -4.36 -32.84 -28.24
CA VAL A 65 -5.74 -32.38 -28.54
C VAL A 65 -6.65 -31.99 -27.34
N LEU A 66 -6.77 -30.69 -27.12
CA LEU A 66 -8.06 -30.05 -26.81
C LEU A 66 -8.67 -29.48 -28.11
N ARG A 67 -10.00 -29.31 -28.17
CA ARG A 67 -10.73 -28.96 -29.40
C ARG A 67 -11.75 -27.84 -29.17
N ARG A 68 -11.61 -26.78 -30.00
CA ARG A 68 -12.62 -25.79 -30.42
C ARG A 68 -13.10 -24.76 -29.37
N PRO A 69 -13.68 -23.61 -29.80
CA PRO A 69 -13.57 -22.95 -31.12
C PRO A 69 -13.21 -21.45 -31.06
N ALA A 70 -12.45 -20.96 -32.06
CA ALA A 70 -12.46 -19.54 -32.43
C ALA A 70 -13.49 -19.29 -33.54
N SER A 71 -14.18 -18.15 -33.50
CA SER A 71 -15.08 -17.69 -34.57
C SER A 71 -14.29 -17.07 -35.73
N ALA A 72 -14.87 -17.02 -36.94
CA ALA A 72 -14.13 -16.64 -38.14
C ALA A 72 -14.96 -15.81 -39.15
N HIS A 73 -14.58 -14.55 -39.34
CA HIS A 73 -14.85 -13.74 -40.53
C HIS A 73 -13.57 -12.95 -40.85
N ARG A 74 -12.72 -13.37 -41.79
CA ARG A 74 -12.87 -13.22 -43.25
C ARG A 74 -13.31 -11.81 -43.69
N HIS A 75 -12.32 -10.99 -44.07
CA HIS A 75 -12.29 -10.41 -45.42
C HIS A 75 -10.84 -10.29 -45.91
N ARG A 76 -10.61 -10.61 -47.19
CA ARG A 76 -9.32 -10.48 -47.88
C ARG A 76 -9.60 -10.30 -49.37
N PRO A 77 -9.02 -9.26 -50.00
CA PRO A 77 -8.26 -9.48 -51.23
C PRO A 77 -6.98 -8.62 -51.25
N SER A 78 -5.97 -8.84 -52.09
CA SER A 78 -5.47 -10.06 -52.78
C SER A 78 -4.09 -9.70 -53.36
N ALA A 79 -3.17 -10.65 -53.54
CA ALA A 79 -1.78 -10.32 -53.86
C ALA A 79 -1.50 -10.02 -55.35
N ARG A 80 -0.62 -9.04 -55.60
CA ARG A 80 0.25 -8.92 -56.78
C ARG A 80 1.64 -8.49 -56.26
N ALA A 81 2.67 -9.33 -56.36
CA ALA A 81 3.48 -9.68 -57.55
C ALA A 81 4.67 -8.72 -57.75
N ARG A 82 5.89 -9.25 -57.70
CA ARG A 82 7.16 -8.54 -57.95
C ARG A 82 7.36 -8.28 -59.45
N PRO A 83 8.19 -7.28 -59.78
CA PRO A 83 9.16 -7.41 -60.87
C PRO A 83 10.63 -7.37 -60.39
N ARG A 84 11.48 -8.02 -61.19
CA ARG A 84 12.95 -7.91 -61.31
C ARG A 84 13.20 -7.22 -62.67
N ALA A 85 14.35 -6.61 -63.03
CA ALA A 85 15.63 -6.31 -62.39
C ALA A 85 16.38 -5.24 -63.24
N ALA A 86 17.73 -5.20 -63.15
CA ALA A 86 18.72 -4.32 -63.82
C ALA A 86 19.01 -2.97 -63.13
N GLY A 87 20.25 -2.45 -63.16
CA GLY A 87 21.51 -3.07 -63.63
C GLY A 87 22.68 -2.08 -63.78
N ALA A 88 23.90 -2.49 -63.42
CA ALA A 88 25.15 -1.68 -63.37
C ALA A 88 25.13 -0.50 -62.36
N GLY A 89 26.26 0.07 -61.91
CA GLY A 89 27.68 -0.22 -62.20
C GLY A 89 28.58 -0.12 -60.94
N ARG A 90 29.91 -0.25 -61.08
CA ARG A 90 30.88 -0.39 -59.97
C ARG A 90 31.58 0.93 -59.59
N ALA A 91 31.65 1.23 -58.29
CA ALA A 91 32.86 1.62 -57.52
C ALA A 91 32.49 1.95 -56.04
N GLY A 92 33.34 1.75 -55.03
CA GLY A 92 34.60 1.02 -55.04
C GLY A 92 35.69 1.53 -54.09
N GLN A 93 35.53 1.42 -52.76
CA GLN A 93 36.66 1.37 -51.80
C GLN A 93 36.23 0.81 -50.42
N ARG A 94 37.20 0.37 -49.60
CA ARG A 94 37.01 -0.21 -48.26
C ARG A 94 37.70 0.66 -47.19
N PRO A 95 37.23 0.63 -45.92
CA PRO A 95 37.81 1.44 -44.84
C PRO A 95 39.16 0.90 -44.35
N ARG A 96 39.90 1.76 -43.63
CA ARG A 96 41.02 1.37 -42.76
C ARG A 96 40.79 1.92 -41.35
N ARG A 97 40.98 1.06 -40.34
CA ARG A 97 41.38 1.47 -38.98
C ARG A 97 42.82 1.95 -39.00
N LEU A 98 43.17 2.78 -38.01
CA LEU A 98 44.45 2.69 -37.31
C LEU A 98 44.22 3.10 -35.83
N ASP A 99 45.08 2.63 -34.94
CA ASP A 99 44.89 2.59 -33.49
C ASP A 99 45.65 3.75 -32.77
N PRO A 100 45.46 3.99 -31.45
CA PRO A 100 45.79 5.28 -30.83
C PRO A 100 47.26 5.45 -30.43
N GLY A 101 47.69 6.72 -30.30
CA GLY A 101 49.01 7.13 -29.80
C GLY A 101 48.92 7.98 -28.53
N THR A 102 49.92 7.90 -27.66
CA THR A 102 49.89 8.40 -26.27
C THR A 102 50.77 9.62 -25.99
N GLY A 103 50.26 10.56 -25.18
CA GLY A 103 51.04 11.38 -24.25
C GLY A 103 51.47 12.78 -24.70
N GLY A 104 51.75 13.67 -23.73
CA GLY A 104 52.53 14.90 -23.96
C GLY A 104 51.86 16.24 -23.60
N GLU A 105 51.53 16.46 -22.32
CA GLU A 105 51.48 17.82 -21.73
C GLU A 105 52.78 18.06 -20.91
N PRO A 106 53.13 19.30 -20.48
CA PRO A 106 52.60 20.61 -20.86
C PRO A 106 53.69 21.66 -21.21
N ALA A 107 53.30 22.82 -21.75
CA ALA A 107 54.10 24.05 -21.67
C ALA A 107 53.22 25.31 -21.84
N ALA A 108 53.46 26.35 -21.03
CA ALA A 108 52.68 27.60 -21.05
C ALA A 108 53.55 28.81 -21.47
N ARG A 109 52.96 29.76 -22.22
CA ARG A 109 53.27 31.20 -22.17
C ARG A 109 52.26 32.06 -22.97
N THR A 110 52.37 33.38 -22.84
CA THR A 110 51.26 34.33 -23.00
C THR A 110 51.52 35.49 -23.97
N ALA A 111 50.44 35.90 -24.65
CA ALA A 111 50.05 37.26 -25.06
C ALA A 111 50.75 38.00 -26.23
N ALA A 112 49.96 38.94 -26.79
CA ALA A 112 50.27 40.05 -27.73
C ALA A 112 50.55 39.71 -29.22
N ALA A 113 50.10 40.50 -30.21
CA ALA A 113 49.05 41.54 -30.26
C ALA A 113 48.69 41.96 -31.72
N ALA A 114 47.52 42.62 -31.89
CA ALA A 114 47.02 43.35 -33.09
C ALA A 114 46.73 42.51 -34.37
N GLY A 115 45.76 42.86 -35.23
CA GLY A 115 44.71 43.90 -35.24
C GLY A 115 43.81 43.68 -36.49
N ALA A 116 42.76 44.45 -36.83
CA ALA A 116 42.02 45.55 -36.21
C ALA A 116 40.64 45.66 -36.92
N GLY A 117 39.59 46.35 -36.39
CA GLY A 117 38.28 46.33 -37.09
C GLY A 117 37.03 47.06 -36.55
N VAL A 118 37.11 48.35 -36.17
CA VAL A 118 35.96 49.31 -36.11
C VAL A 118 34.79 48.97 -35.11
N PRO A 119 33.76 49.82 -34.83
CA PRO A 119 33.56 50.26 -33.43
C PRO A 119 32.15 50.11 -32.81
N PHE A 120 32.06 50.53 -31.54
CA PHE A 120 30.88 50.58 -30.66
C PHE A 120 29.80 51.61 -31.06
N HIS A 121 28.55 51.40 -30.59
CA HIS A 121 27.93 52.27 -29.57
C HIS A 121 26.65 51.65 -28.93
N LEU A 122 26.37 52.00 -27.67
CA LEU A 122 25.21 51.57 -26.87
C LEU A 122 24.38 52.80 -26.44
N ALA A 123 23.03 52.73 -26.46
CA ALA A 123 22.15 53.49 -25.54
C ALA A 123 20.64 53.15 -25.61
N ARG A 124 20.17 52.25 -24.73
CA ARG A 124 18.98 52.39 -23.83
C ARG A 124 17.55 52.69 -24.43
N PRO A 125 16.46 52.78 -23.62
CA PRO A 125 15.14 52.24 -24.00
C PRO A 125 14.04 53.29 -24.25
N LEU A 126 12.84 52.83 -24.61
CA LEU A 126 11.58 53.54 -24.37
C LEU A 126 10.34 52.59 -24.41
N ASP A 127 9.28 52.97 -23.70
CA ASP A 127 7.99 52.26 -23.67
C ASP A 127 7.18 52.38 -24.97
N ARG A 128 6.39 51.34 -25.30
CA ARG A 128 4.91 51.42 -25.27
C ARG A 128 4.23 50.10 -25.65
N ALA A 129 3.04 49.87 -25.09
CA ALA A 129 2.16 48.77 -25.45
C ALA A 129 1.40 49.04 -26.77
N ALA A 130 1.17 47.99 -27.56
CA ALA A 130 0.25 48.00 -28.70
C ALA A 130 -0.71 46.80 -28.60
N ARG A 131 -2.01 47.05 -28.71
CA ARG A 131 -3.01 45.99 -28.86
C ARG A 131 -3.12 45.61 -30.33
N VAL A 132 -3.06 44.32 -30.65
CA VAL A 132 -3.48 43.80 -31.96
C VAL A 132 -4.42 42.62 -31.70
N ALA A 133 -5.61 42.66 -32.30
CA ALA A 133 -6.57 41.55 -32.24
C ALA A 133 -6.29 40.56 -33.38
N PRO A 134 -6.46 39.24 -33.17
CA PRO A 134 -6.35 38.27 -34.25
C PRO A 134 -7.53 38.40 -35.23
N ASP A 135 -7.22 38.61 -36.52
CA ASP A 135 -8.22 38.55 -37.59
C ASP A 135 -8.68 37.10 -37.85
N ARG A 136 -9.79 36.95 -38.55
CA ARG A 136 -10.49 35.69 -38.82
C ARG A 136 -10.19 35.15 -40.22
N ARG A 137 -10.77 33.96 -40.46
CA ARG A 137 -10.96 33.24 -41.74
C ARG A 137 -9.77 32.35 -42.11
N HIS A 138 -9.93 31.14 -42.66
CA HIS A 138 -11.12 30.30 -42.95
C HIS A 138 -11.02 28.98 -42.12
N VAL A 139 -11.99 28.05 -42.02
CA VAL A 139 -12.71 27.28 -43.07
C VAL A 139 -14.13 26.85 -42.62
N SER A 140 -15.01 26.61 -43.61
CA SER A 140 -16.30 25.88 -43.62
C SER A 140 -17.24 25.85 -42.39
N ARG A 141 -18.50 26.27 -42.61
CA ARG A 141 -19.68 25.88 -41.82
C ARG A 141 -20.73 25.17 -42.70
N ARG A 142 -21.35 24.12 -42.17
CA ARG A 142 -22.70 23.57 -42.46
C ARG A 142 -22.91 22.40 -41.46
N HIS A 143 -24.06 22.16 -40.82
CA HIS A 143 -25.43 22.68 -40.98
C HIS A 143 -25.96 23.45 -39.73
N ARG A 144 -27.28 23.65 -39.64
CA ARG A 144 -28.03 24.49 -38.66
C ARG A 144 -29.17 23.69 -38.03
N ARG A 145 -29.77 24.27 -36.96
CA ARG A 145 -30.98 23.89 -36.19
C ARG A 145 -30.71 22.97 -34.99
N ASP A 146 -31.25 23.22 -33.79
CA ASP A 146 -32.13 24.32 -33.31
C ASP A 146 -31.71 24.87 -31.93
N ARG A 147 -32.39 25.92 -31.45
CA ARG A 147 -32.15 26.59 -30.15
C ARG A 147 -33.42 26.63 -29.30
N GLN A 148 -33.26 26.35 -28.01
CA GLN A 148 -33.98 27.06 -26.95
C GLN A 148 -32.97 27.53 -25.87
N PRO A 149 -33.23 28.64 -25.17
CA PRO A 149 -32.27 29.23 -24.24
C PRO A 149 -32.32 28.57 -22.84
N ARG A 150 -31.17 28.42 -22.20
CA ARG A 150 -31.08 28.29 -20.73
C ARG A 150 -30.83 29.67 -20.11
N ARG A 151 -31.35 29.86 -18.91
CA ARG A 151 -31.18 31.07 -18.08
C ARG A 151 -29.74 31.20 -17.59
N ASP A 152 -29.42 32.42 -17.18
CA ASP A 152 -28.20 32.78 -16.47
C ASP A 152 -28.00 31.92 -15.22
N LEU A 153 -26.74 31.57 -14.93
CA LEU A 153 -26.34 30.95 -13.68
C LEU A 153 -25.51 31.95 -12.87
N HIS A 154 -25.64 31.86 -11.55
CA HIS A 154 -25.11 32.85 -10.63
C HIS A 154 -23.58 32.76 -10.48
N ARG A 155 -23.01 33.88 -10.04
CA ARG A 155 -21.60 34.04 -9.65
C ARG A 155 -21.26 33.04 -8.54
N ALA A 156 -20.13 32.34 -8.68
CA ALA A 156 -19.64 31.44 -7.63
C ALA A 156 -19.11 32.24 -6.42
N ASP A 157 -19.32 31.70 -5.22
CA ASP A 157 -18.81 32.24 -3.96
C ASP A 157 -17.31 31.89 -3.75
N PRO A 158 -16.56 32.70 -2.97
CA PRO A 158 -15.14 32.48 -2.72
C PRO A 158 -14.87 31.29 -1.77
N PRO A 159 -13.70 30.64 -1.87
CA PRO A 159 -13.38 29.43 -1.10
C PRO A 159 -13.17 29.68 0.40
N VAL A 160 -13.62 28.73 1.22
CA VAL A 160 -13.70 28.87 2.69
C VAL A 160 -12.40 28.44 3.39
N HIS A 161 -11.29 29.11 3.05
CA HIS A 161 -10.00 28.93 3.73
C HIS A 161 -9.47 30.26 4.27
N ALA A 162 -9.77 30.54 5.54
CA ALA A 162 -9.19 31.66 6.27
C ALA A 162 -7.73 31.33 6.64
N GLY A 163 -6.77 32.01 6.00
CA GLY A 163 -5.35 31.87 6.34
C GLY A 163 -5.05 32.40 7.74
N ALA A 164 -4.22 31.68 8.50
CA ALA A 164 -3.76 32.11 9.82
C ALA A 164 -2.90 33.38 9.71
N ALA A 165 -3.14 34.36 10.60
CA ALA A 165 -2.47 35.65 10.54
C ALA A 165 -1.02 35.58 11.03
N VAL A 166 -0.09 36.07 10.22
CA VAL A 166 1.32 36.26 10.61
C VAL A 166 1.42 37.50 11.51
N LEU A 167 1.88 37.33 12.75
CA LEU A 167 2.19 38.42 13.67
C LEU A 167 3.70 38.69 13.67
N GLY A 168 4.12 39.75 12.98
CA GLY A 168 5.46 40.31 13.10
C GLY A 168 5.61 41.18 14.36
N ALA A 169 6.78 41.16 14.99
CA ALA A 169 7.08 41.97 16.16
C ALA A 169 7.59 43.37 15.77
N GLY A 170 7.07 44.43 16.40
CA GLY A 170 7.58 45.80 16.23
C GLY A 170 6.78 46.88 16.94
N ALA A 171 7.46 47.62 17.82
CA ALA A 171 7.01 48.83 18.54
C ALA A 171 6.00 48.70 19.71
N GLY A 172 6.35 49.39 20.79
CA GLY A 172 5.46 49.97 21.82
C GLY A 172 6.04 51.35 22.20
N PRO A 173 5.74 51.93 23.38
CA PRO A 173 4.73 51.57 24.38
C PRO A 173 3.77 52.74 24.73
N ALA A 174 2.58 52.46 25.26
CA ALA A 174 1.70 53.48 25.87
C ALA A 174 0.83 52.91 27.00
N ALA A 175 0.41 53.75 27.94
CA ALA A 175 -0.02 53.31 29.27
C ALA A 175 -1.54 53.09 29.50
N ALA A 176 -1.82 52.06 30.28
CA ALA A 176 -2.83 51.97 31.36
C ALA A 176 -4.32 52.30 31.14
N ARG A 177 -5.17 51.31 31.45
CA ARG A 177 -6.23 51.43 32.49
C ARG A 177 -6.78 50.06 32.94
N ARG A 178 -7.05 49.92 34.24
CA ARG A 178 -7.98 48.94 34.85
C ARG A 178 -9.31 49.68 35.11
N PRO A 179 -10.49 49.02 35.04
CA PRO A 179 -11.05 48.31 36.22
C PRO A 179 -11.69 46.95 35.87
N ARG A 180 -11.49 45.90 36.68
CA ARG A 180 -12.44 45.29 37.67
C ARG A 180 -13.58 44.46 37.08
N ALA A 181 -14.04 43.48 37.87
CA ALA A 181 -15.09 42.52 37.55
C ALA A 181 -16.18 42.55 38.63
N ASP A 182 -17.35 41.99 38.33
CA ASP A 182 -18.42 41.70 39.28
C ASP A 182 -18.91 40.25 39.13
N HIS A 183 -19.32 39.67 40.26
CA HIS A 183 -20.11 38.43 40.36
C HIS A 183 -21.46 38.76 41.02
N PRO A 184 -22.53 38.03 40.72
CA PRO A 184 -23.04 37.13 41.77
C PRO A 184 -23.70 35.81 41.32
N GLN A 185 -23.44 34.75 42.11
CA GLN A 185 -24.38 33.76 42.70
C GLN A 185 -25.60 33.22 41.91
N GLY A 186 -25.83 31.89 41.91
CA GLY A 186 -26.99 31.30 41.20
C GLY A 186 -27.58 29.91 41.55
N ARG A 187 -27.10 29.16 42.57
CA ARG A 187 -27.63 27.84 43.05
C ARG A 187 -27.45 26.62 42.11
N ARG A 188 -27.65 25.41 42.69
CA ARG A 188 -27.57 24.07 42.08
C ARG A 188 -28.97 23.44 41.88
N ALA A 189 -29.05 22.40 41.05
CA ALA A 189 -30.00 21.29 41.19
C ALA A 189 -29.31 19.96 40.78
N GLU A 190 -29.71 18.84 41.39
CA GLU A 190 -29.28 17.45 41.11
C GLU A 190 -30.41 16.49 41.58
N PRO A 191 -30.38 15.16 41.36
CA PRO A 191 -31.25 14.52 40.38
C PRO A 191 -32.35 13.59 40.96
N GLY A 192 -33.27 13.13 40.11
CA GLY A 192 -34.24 12.07 40.42
C GLY A 192 -35.27 11.80 39.31
N GLU A 193 -35.59 10.53 39.06
CA GLU A 193 -36.66 10.04 38.15
C GLU A 193 -37.98 9.79 38.94
N PRO A 194 -39.05 9.18 38.37
CA PRO A 194 -39.43 8.93 36.97
C PRO A 194 -40.86 9.41 36.62
N ALA A 195 -41.30 9.26 35.36
CA ALA A 195 -42.71 9.41 34.97
C ALA A 195 -43.10 8.47 33.80
N VAL A 196 -44.36 8.03 33.78
CA VAL A 196 -44.89 7.02 32.83
C VAL A 196 -46.15 7.54 32.13
N GLY A 197 -46.26 7.31 30.82
CA GLY A 197 -47.56 7.01 30.18
C GLY A 197 -48.05 7.87 29.01
N LEU A 198 -47.93 7.31 27.78
CA LEU A 198 -48.91 7.36 26.67
C LEU A 198 -49.25 8.73 26.01
N PRO A 199 -49.94 8.76 24.84
CA PRO A 199 -50.34 7.65 23.95
C PRO A 199 -49.76 7.71 22.51
N VAL A 200 -49.97 6.63 21.76
CA VAL A 200 -49.70 6.52 20.30
C VAL A 200 -50.94 6.92 19.49
N PRO A 201 -50.81 7.55 18.30
CA PRO A 201 -51.88 7.65 17.32
C PRO A 201 -51.57 6.94 15.98
N ASP A 202 -52.28 5.84 15.73
CA ASP A 202 -52.56 5.20 14.44
C ASP A 202 -53.91 4.45 14.62
N PRO A 203 -54.71 4.11 13.58
CA PRO A 203 -54.36 4.05 12.15
C PRO A 203 -55.34 4.76 11.20
N LEU A 204 -55.06 4.71 9.88
CA LEU A 204 -56.09 4.78 8.83
C LEU A 204 -55.92 3.69 7.77
N LEU A 205 -57.05 3.11 7.34
CA LEU A 205 -57.15 2.04 6.34
C LEU A 205 -58.15 2.43 5.24
N GLU A 206 -57.70 2.52 3.98
CA GLU A 206 -58.51 2.53 2.76
C GLU A 206 -57.56 2.27 1.56
N GLY A 207 -57.94 1.65 0.44
CA GLY A 207 -59.20 1.00 0.04
C GLY A 207 -58.98 0.32 -1.34
N ARG A 208 -59.70 -0.77 -1.66
CA ARG A 208 -59.50 -1.52 -2.93
C ARG A 208 -60.19 -0.84 -4.13
N GLY A 209 -59.45 -0.58 -5.21
CA GLY A 209 -60.01 -0.13 -6.49
C GLY A 209 -59.62 -1.06 -7.67
N GLN A 210 -60.60 -1.62 -8.38
CA GLN A 210 -60.38 -2.28 -9.67
C GLN A 210 -60.65 -1.31 -10.83
N VAL A 211 -59.79 -1.29 -11.86
CA VAL A 211 -60.08 -0.65 -13.15
C VAL A 211 -59.78 -1.63 -14.29
N ARG A 212 -60.68 -1.73 -15.27
CA ARG A 212 -60.58 -2.70 -16.39
C ARG A 212 -60.46 -2.01 -17.77
N ARG A 213 -59.42 -2.42 -18.51
CA ARG A 213 -59.35 -2.58 -19.98
C ARG A 213 -59.70 -1.39 -20.90
N ARG A 214 -58.69 -0.90 -21.63
CA ARG A 214 -58.52 -0.95 -23.12
C ARG A 214 -57.25 -0.17 -23.50
N GLY A 215 -56.47 -0.49 -24.53
CA GLY A 215 -56.48 -1.67 -25.40
C GLY A 215 -56.08 -1.35 -26.84
N ALA A 216 -54.82 -1.57 -27.22
CA ALA A 216 -54.33 -1.44 -28.60
C ALA A 216 -53.34 -2.59 -28.93
N ARG A 217 -53.21 -2.95 -30.20
CA ARG A 217 -52.35 -4.04 -30.69
C ARG A 217 -51.41 -3.55 -31.80
N ALA A 218 -50.18 -4.05 -31.81
CA ALA A 218 -49.35 -4.16 -33.02
C ALA A 218 -48.86 -5.61 -33.16
N ARG A 219 -48.63 -6.09 -34.39
CA ARG A 219 -48.14 -7.45 -34.67
C ARG A 219 -46.62 -7.39 -34.94
N GLY A 220 -45.87 -8.33 -34.38
CA GLY A 220 -44.50 -8.61 -34.82
C GLY A 220 -44.45 -9.71 -35.90
N PRO A 221 -43.38 -9.77 -36.72
CA PRO A 221 -43.03 -10.97 -37.49
C PRO A 221 -42.48 -12.06 -36.54
N ALA A 222 -42.49 -13.32 -37.00
CA ALA A 222 -42.26 -14.47 -36.12
C ALA A 222 -40.92 -15.18 -36.35
N GLY A 223 -40.38 -15.70 -35.24
CA GLY A 223 -39.87 -17.07 -35.21
C GLY A 223 -38.35 -17.27 -35.25
N HIS A 224 -37.78 -17.61 -34.09
CA HIS A 224 -36.93 -18.80 -33.90
C HIS A 224 -37.10 -19.28 -32.45
N ARG A 225 -37.24 -20.60 -32.22
CA ARG A 225 -37.39 -21.22 -30.88
C ARG A 225 -36.05 -21.79 -30.42
N PRO A 226 -35.57 -21.52 -29.19
CA PRO A 226 -34.65 -22.43 -28.51
C PRO A 226 -35.40 -23.70 -28.04
N PRO A 227 -34.72 -24.83 -27.84
CA PRO A 227 -35.36 -26.08 -27.44
C PRO A 227 -35.75 -26.08 -25.95
N GLU A 228 -36.91 -26.65 -25.64
CA GLU A 228 -37.34 -26.93 -24.28
C GLU A 228 -36.44 -28.01 -23.65
N ARG A 229 -35.97 -27.79 -22.42
CA ARG A 229 -35.35 -28.83 -21.61
C ARG A 229 -36.41 -29.45 -20.70
N LEU A 230 -36.59 -30.76 -20.82
CA LEU A 230 -37.40 -31.55 -19.90
C LEU A 230 -36.85 -31.42 -18.46
N PRO A 231 -37.71 -31.26 -17.44
CA PRO A 231 -37.26 -31.26 -16.05
C PRO A 231 -36.80 -32.66 -15.64
N LEU A 232 -35.60 -32.76 -15.06
CA LEU A 232 -35.10 -33.99 -14.46
C LEU A 232 -35.73 -34.16 -13.06
N PRO A 233 -36.49 -35.24 -12.78
CA PRO A 233 -36.97 -35.52 -11.43
C PRO A 233 -35.79 -35.97 -10.55
N GLY A 234 -35.46 -35.19 -9.51
CA GLY A 234 -34.38 -35.57 -8.59
C GLY A 234 -33.96 -34.52 -7.54
N ALA A 235 -34.20 -33.22 -7.77
CA ALA A 235 -33.75 -32.17 -6.85
C ALA A 235 -34.59 -32.07 -5.55
N ALA A 236 -35.91 -32.34 -5.63
CA ALA A 236 -36.84 -32.14 -4.51
C ALA A 236 -36.82 -33.25 -3.44
N ALA A 237 -36.07 -34.34 -3.64
CA ALA A 237 -36.12 -35.55 -2.81
C ALA A 237 -34.83 -35.80 -1.99
N ARG A 238 -33.98 -34.76 -1.80
CA ARG A 238 -32.78 -34.82 -0.93
C ARG A 238 -32.71 -33.72 0.14
N ALA A 239 -33.75 -32.89 0.25
CA ALA A 239 -33.91 -31.91 1.33
C ALA A 239 -34.67 -32.46 2.56
N ALA A 240 -34.99 -33.76 2.57
CA ALA A 240 -35.88 -34.38 3.55
C ALA A 240 -35.26 -35.56 4.33
N ASP A 241 -33.95 -35.80 4.18
CA ASP A 241 -33.22 -36.89 4.86
C ASP A 241 -31.86 -36.41 5.41
N LEU A 242 -31.86 -35.22 6.00
CA LEU A 242 -30.91 -34.82 7.03
C LEU A 242 -31.73 -34.58 8.29
N GLY A 243 -31.71 -35.56 9.20
CA GLY A 243 -32.40 -35.46 10.49
C GLY A 243 -31.99 -34.20 11.24
N GLY A 244 -32.97 -33.46 11.75
CA GLY A 244 -32.81 -32.09 12.21
C GLY A 244 -31.82 -31.91 13.37
N ARG A 245 -30.54 -31.73 13.06
CA ARG A 245 -29.65 -30.93 13.90
C ARG A 245 -30.05 -29.47 13.73
N LEU A 246 -30.52 -28.86 14.81
CA LEU A 246 -30.51 -27.40 14.93
C LEU A 246 -29.06 -26.94 14.75
N VAL A 247 -28.82 -26.08 13.77
CA VAL A 247 -27.54 -25.38 13.64
C VAL A 247 -27.67 -24.11 14.46
N THR A 248 -27.32 -24.21 15.75
CA THR A 248 -27.12 -23.04 16.60
C THR A 248 -26.08 -22.14 15.93
N LEU A 249 -26.38 -20.85 15.78
CA LEU A 249 -25.52 -19.89 15.12
C LEU A 249 -24.57 -19.24 16.13
N ASP A 250 -23.31 -19.02 15.76
CA ASP A 250 -22.36 -18.30 16.61
C ASP A 250 -22.63 -16.79 16.59
N LEU A 251 -23.16 -16.31 15.47
CA LEU A 251 -23.51 -14.92 15.21
C LEU A 251 -24.59 -14.82 14.13
N LEU A 252 -25.56 -13.93 14.32
CA LEU A 252 -26.51 -13.46 13.30
C LEU A 252 -26.44 -11.93 13.18
N ILE A 253 -26.23 -11.42 11.97
CA ILE A 253 -26.23 -9.97 11.68
C ILE A 253 -27.55 -9.64 10.98
N THR A 254 -28.40 -8.78 11.55
CA THR A 254 -29.80 -8.61 11.12
C THR A 254 -30.14 -7.23 10.55
N GLY A 255 -31.16 -7.16 9.70
CA GLY A 255 -31.85 -5.92 9.29
C GLY A 255 -31.12 -4.99 8.31
N GLY A 256 -29.85 -5.28 8.00
CA GLY A 256 -28.98 -4.44 7.18
C GLY A 256 -29.15 -4.58 5.67
N THR A 257 -28.40 -3.75 4.94
CA THR A 257 -28.25 -3.83 3.49
C THR A 257 -26.92 -4.49 3.16
N VAL A 258 -26.96 -5.75 2.72
CA VAL A 258 -25.78 -6.52 2.31
C VAL A 258 -25.28 -6.03 0.96
N VAL A 259 -24.07 -5.45 0.94
CA VAL A 259 -23.29 -5.14 -0.27
C VAL A 259 -22.18 -6.19 -0.34
N ASP A 260 -22.42 -7.24 -1.13
CA ASP A 260 -21.75 -8.54 -1.01
C ASP A 260 -20.28 -8.62 -1.45
N GLY A 261 -19.69 -7.51 -1.93
CA GLY A 261 -18.33 -7.46 -2.46
C GLY A 261 -18.15 -7.92 -3.91
N THR A 262 -19.20 -8.42 -4.58
CA THR A 262 -19.14 -8.81 -6.00
C THR A 262 -19.15 -7.59 -6.94
N GLY A 263 -19.74 -6.49 -6.49
CA GLY A 263 -20.06 -5.29 -7.29
C GLY A 263 -21.54 -5.18 -7.68
N ALA A 264 -22.40 -6.08 -7.20
CA ALA A 264 -23.86 -5.97 -7.34
C ALA A 264 -24.47 -4.95 -6.36
N ASP A 265 -25.65 -4.42 -6.71
CA ASP A 265 -26.43 -3.55 -5.84
C ASP A 265 -26.80 -4.22 -4.51
N GLY A 266 -26.81 -3.44 -3.43
CA GLY A 266 -27.05 -3.95 -2.08
C GLY A 266 -28.49 -4.45 -1.86
N VAL A 267 -28.63 -5.58 -1.15
CA VAL A 267 -29.93 -6.21 -0.85
C VAL A 267 -30.21 -6.22 0.66
N ARG A 268 -31.46 -6.01 1.08
CA ARG A 268 -31.82 -6.19 2.49
C ARG A 268 -31.84 -7.67 2.84
N ALA A 269 -30.90 -8.10 3.68
CA ALA A 269 -30.75 -9.47 4.14
C ALA A 269 -29.99 -9.50 5.47
N ASP A 270 -30.20 -10.58 6.20
CA ASP A 270 -29.45 -10.98 7.38
C ASP A 270 -28.32 -11.94 6.97
N VAL A 271 -27.23 -11.98 7.74
CA VAL A 271 -26.07 -12.86 7.51
C VAL A 271 -25.89 -13.80 8.71
N ALA A 272 -25.98 -15.10 8.47
CA ALA A 272 -25.86 -16.15 9.48
C ALA A 272 -24.45 -16.75 9.46
N VAL A 273 -23.84 -16.87 10.64
CA VAL A 273 -22.46 -17.34 10.84
C VAL A 273 -22.42 -18.48 11.85
N ALA A 274 -21.68 -19.55 11.52
CA ALA A 274 -21.35 -20.63 12.45
C ALA A 274 -20.02 -21.28 12.04
N GLY A 275 -19.21 -21.73 13.00
CA GLY A 275 -17.88 -22.31 12.76
C GLY A 275 -16.90 -21.32 12.11
N GLY A 276 -17.05 -20.01 12.38
CA GLY A 276 -16.25 -18.95 11.78
C GLY A 276 -16.50 -18.69 10.28
N VAL A 277 -17.47 -19.37 9.66
CA VAL A 277 -17.86 -19.20 8.25
C VAL A 277 -19.28 -18.66 8.11
N ILE A 278 -19.53 -17.95 7.00
CA ILE A 278 -20.87 -17.54 6.59
C ILE A 278 -21.60 -18.82 6.16
N VAL A 279 -22.63 -19.23 6.89
CA VAL A 279 -23.41 -20.42 6.55
C VAL A 279 -24.55 -20.10 5.59
N ALA A 280 -25.12 -18.89 5.66
CA ALA A 280 -26.19 -18.44 4.78
C ALA A 280 -26.39 -16.91 4.80
N VAL A 281 -27.12 -16.42 3.79
CA VAL A 281 -27.55 -15.02 3.62
C VAL A 281 -29.01 -15.07 3.19
N GLY A 282 -29.90 -14.32 3.86
CA GLY A 282 -31.34 -14.44 3.61
C GLY A 282 -32.19 -13.61 4.57
N GLN A 283 -33.44 -14.00 4.80
CA GLN A 283 -34.28 -13.43 5.86
C GLN A 283 -34.46 -14.46 6.98
N TYR A 284 -34.20 -14.06 8.22
CA TYR A 284 -34.27 -14.91 9.40
C TYR A 284 -35.29 -14.37 10.41
N PRO A 285 -36.00 -15.25 11.15
CA PRO A 285 -36.78 -14.81 12.30
C PRO A 285 -35.82 -14.28 13.37
N VAL A 286 -36.22 -13.22 14.07
CA VAL A 286 -35.44 -12.64 15.20
C VAL A 286 -35.29 -13.65 16.35
N GLU A 287 -36.17 -14.65 16.39
CA GLU A 287 -36.16 -15.78 17.34
C GLU A 287 -35.20 -16.93 16.93
N ALA A 288 -34.31 -16.72 15.95
CA ALA A 288 -33.30 -17.72 15.59
C ALA A 288 -32.31 -17.97 16.74
N ASP A 289 -32.01 -19.25 17.01
CA ASP A 289 -31.08 -19.70 18.05
C ASP A 289 -29.62 -19.32 17.70
N ALA A 290 -29.25 -18.09 18.05
CA ALA A 290 -27.94 -17.50 17.80
C ALA A 290 -27.31 -17.02 19.11
N ALA A 291 -26.07 -17.44 19.38
CA ALA A 291 -25.33 -17.07 20.59
C ALA A 291 -25.07 -15.56 20.69
N ARG A 292 -24.99 -14.86 19.55
CA ARG A 292 -24.82 -13.41 19.43
C ARG A 292 -25.67 -12.86 18.28
N ILE A 293 -26.25 -11.68 18.47
CA ILE A 293 -27.00 -10.94 17.45
C ILE A 293 -26.42 -9.53 17.33
N VAL A 294 -26.21 -9.06 16.10
CA VAL A 294 -25.75 -7.70 15.78
C VAL A 294 -26.80 -7.01 14.92
N ASP A 295 -27.42 -5.96 15.44
CA ASP A 295 -28.40 -5.16 14.69
C ASP A 295 -27.70 -4.20 13.72
N ALA A 296 -27.87 -4.49 12.43
CA ALA A 296 -27.42 -3.68 11.30
C ALA A 296 -28.58 -2.92 10.64
N THR A 297 -29.75 -2.78 11.28
CA THR A 297 -30.90 -2.04 10.75
C THR A 297 -30.51 -0.63 10.31
N GLY A 298 -30.74 -0.33 9.02
CA GLY A 298 -30.39 0.95 8.40
C GLY A 298 -28.92 1.11 8.01
N LYS A 299 -28.07 0.12 8.29
CA LYS A 299 -26.62 0.11 8.03
C LYS A 299 -26.29 -0.74 6.81
N VAL A 300 -25.08 -0.56 6.29
CA VAL A 300 -24.49 -1.42 5.26
C VAL A 300 -23.77 -2.59 5.95
N VAL A 301 -23.93 -3.79 5.42
CA VAL A 301 -23.16 -4.99 5.81
C VAL A 301 -22.33 -5.39 4.60
N CYS A 302 -21.02 -5.50 4.75
CA CYS A 302 -20.09 -5.77 3.64
C CYS A 302 -18.96 -6.70 4.09
N PRO A 303 -18.25 -7.37 3.16
CA PRO A 303 -17.10 -8.19 3.53
C PRO A 303 -16.03 -7.35 4.21
N GLY A 304 -15.23 -7.98 5.05
CA GLY A 304 -14.02 -7.40 5.63
C GLY A 304 -13.09 -6.82 4.58
N PHE A 305 -12.56 -5.63 4.83
CA PHE A 305 -11.63 -5.00 3.90
C PHE A 305 -10.31 -5.77 3.89
N VAL A 306 -9.79 -5.98 2.67
CA VAL A 306 -8.55 -6.69 2.40
C VAL A 306 -7.53 -5.66 1.94
N ASP A 307 -6.64 -5.27 2.83
CA ASP A 307 -5.64 -4.25 2.56
C ASP A 307 -4.46 -4.86 1.80
N LEU A 308 -4.47 -4.72 0.46
CA LEU A 308 -3.45 -5.27 -0.42
C LEU A 308 -2.07 -4.61 -0.24
N HIS A 309 -2.01 -3.42 0.37
CA HIS A 309 -0.79 -2.64 0.45
C HIS A 309 -0.54 -2.12 1.88
N THR A 310 0.21 -2.86 2.68
CA THR A 310 0.70 -2.35 3.98
C THR A 310 2.17 -2.66 4.25
N HIS A 311 2.69 -1.96 5.26
CA HIS A 311 4.05 -2.06 5.79
C HIS A 311 4.06 -2.46 7.27
N SER A 312 3.16 -3.39 7.62
CA SER A 312 2.89 -3.83 9.00
C SER A 312 3.80 -4.98 9.48
N ASP A 313 4.84 -5.29 8.71
CA ASP A 313 5.72 -6.47 8.80
C ASP A 313 6.34 -6.70 10.19
N LEU A 314 6.74 -5.62 10.87
CA LEU A 314 7.26 -5.65 12.24
C LEU A 314 6.24 -5.12 13.26
N THR A 315 5.32 -4.23 12.85
CA THR A 315 4.37 -3.61 13.78
C THR A 315 3.36 -4.61 14.35
N LEU A 316 2.99 -5.66 13.59
CA LEU A 316 2.13 -6.76 14.07
C LEU A 316 2.84 -7.76 15.01
N LEU A 317 4.17 -7.64 15.17
CA LEU A 317 4.92 -8.44 16.14
C LEU A 317 4.89 -7.82 17.56
N SER A 318 4.84 -6.49 17.67
CA SER A 318 4.74 -5.77 18.96
C SER A 318 3.36 -5.17 19.28
N ALA A 319 2.52 -4.93 18.27
CA ALA A 319 1.15 -4.45 18.41
C ALA A 319 0.15 -5.34 17.61
N PRO A 320 -0.01 -6.63 17.95
CA PRO A 320 -0.85 -7.58 17.22
C PRO A 320 -2.34 -7.20 17.18
N GLU A 321 -2.81 -6.36 18.10
CA GLU A 321 -4.15 -5.76 18.07
C GLU A 321 -4.41 -4.94 16.80
N GLY A 322 -3.37 -4.41 16.14
CA GLY A 322 -3.43 -3.75 14.83
C GLY A 322 -4.48 -2.63 14.74
N ARG A 323 -4.74 -1.94 15.87
CA ARG A 323 -5.99 -1.21 16.11
C ARG A 323 -6.36 -0.20 15.03
N SER A 324 -5.39 0.50 14.46
CA SER A 324 -5.62 1.50 13.41
C SER A 324 -6.24 0.92 12.13
N ALA A 325 -5.98 -0.36 11.83
CA ALA A 325 -6.54 -1.06 10.68
C ALA A 325 -7.91 -1.69 11.00
N VAL A 326 -8.06 -2.39 12.14
CA VAL A 326 -9.37 -2.98 12.50
C VAL A 326 -10.45 -1.93 12.72
N HIS A 327 -10.16 -0.76 13.29
CA HIS A 327 -11.17 0.32 13.40
C HIS A 327 -11.60 0.91 12.03
N GLN A 328 -10.85 0.68 10.95
CA GLN A 328 -11.26 1.05 9.59
C GLN A 328 -12.18 0.03 8.92
N GLY A 329 -12.33 -1.18 9.49
CA GLY A 329 -13.00 -2.31 8.82
C GLY A 329 -12.04 -3.28 8.10
N VAL A 330 -10.73 -3.14 8.26
CA VAL A 330 -9.77 -4.11 7.73
C VAL A 330 -9.87 -5.41 8.54
N THR A 331 -10.04 -6.54 7.86
CA THR A 331 -10.00 -7.89 8.48
C THR A 331 -8.84 -8.72 7.95
N THR A 332 -8.28 -8.35 6.79
CA THR A 332 -7.12 -9.02 6.19
C THR A 332 -6.13 -7.97 5.71
N THR A 333 -4.84 -8.17 5.96
CA THR A 333 -3.76 -7.31 5.48
C THR A 333 -2.73 -8.11 4.70
N VAL A 334 -2.14 -7.47 3.68
CA VAL A 334 -0.99 -7.97 2.92
C VAL A 334 0.24 -7.13 3.28
N ILE A 335 1.26 -7.81 3.79
CA ILE A 335 2.56 -7.23 4.21
C ILE A 335 3.67 -7.59 3.22
N GLY A 336 4.88 -7.04 3.40
CA GLY A 336 6.03 -7.29 2.53
C GLY A 336 5.97 -6.54 1.20
N ASN A 337 5.40 -5.33 1.20
CA ASN A 337 5.23 -4.48 0.03
C ASN A 337 6.47 -3.61 -0.30
N CYS A 338 6.45 -2.96 -1.47
CA CYS A 338 7.49 -2.06 -1.97
C CYS A 338 8.94 -2.61 -1.92
N GLY A 339 9.13 -3.91 -2.08
CA GLY A 339 10.42 -4.58 -1.91
C GLY A 339 10.92 -4.67 -0.47
N LEU A 340 10.30 -3.93 0.46
CA LEU A 340 10.61 -3.99 1.87
C LEU A 340 10.07 -5.30 2.46
N GLY A 341 10.72 -5.79 3.51
CA GLY A 341 10.35 -7.04 4.17
C GLY A 341 11.49 -7.58 5.02
N VAL A 342 11.18 -8.59 5.84
CA VAL A 342 12.08 -9.06 6.90
C VAL A 342 12.54 -10.52 6.73
N ALA A 343 12.16 -11.16 5.62
CA ALA A 343 12.51 -12.53 5.24
C ALA A 343 12.34 -12.76 3.72
N PRO A 344 12.96 -13.79 3.14
CA PRO A 344 13.97 -14.67 3.73
C PRO A 344 15.36 -14.01 3.74
N LEU A 345 16.28 -14.55 4.53
CA LEU A 345 17.67 -14.06 4.65
C LEU A 345 18.67 -15.20 4.44
N ALA A 346 19.65 -14.97 3.57
CA ALA A 346 20.70 -15.93 3.24
C ALA A 346 21.61 -16.28 4.43
N ALA A 347 22.36 -17.39 4.29
CA ALA A 347 23.26 -17.89 5.32
C ALA A 347 24.47 -16.97 5.52
N GLY A 348 24.45 -16.17 6.59
CA GLY A 348 25.47 -15.15 6.87
C GLY A 348 25.09 -13.73 6.49
N ALA A 349 23.86 -13.51 5.97
CA ALA A 349 23.33 -12.18 5.67
C ALA A 349 23.37 -11.24 6.89
N ASP A 350 23.79 -9.99 6.65
CA ASP A 350 23.85 -8.91 7.64
C ASP A 350 22.45 -8.40 8.01
N VAL A 351 21.91 -8.93 9.09
CA VAL A 351 20.61 -8.52 9.65
C VAL A 351 20.65 -7.06 10.12
N GLY A 352 21.80 -6.55 10.56
CA GLY A 352 21.93 -5.16 11.01
C GLY A 352 21.77 -4.19 9.84
N GLY A 353 22.51 -4.43 8.76
CA GLY A 353 22.38 -3.69 7.51
C GLY A 353 20.98 -3.79 6.89
N VAL A 354 20.38 -4.99 6.85
CA VAL A 354 19.01 -5.16 6.32
C VAL A 354 17.98 -4.46 7.20
N ARG A 355 18.05 -4.58 8.54
CA ARG A 355 17.14 -3.88 9.47
C ARG A 355 17.25 -2.36 9.33
N ALA A 356 18.48 -1.83 9.20
CA ALA A 356 18.70 -0.42 8.92
C ALA A 356 18.17 0.01 7.53
N ALA A 357 18.22 -0.86 6.52
CA ALA A 357 17.66 -0.57 5.20
C ALA A 357 16.12 -0.57 5.19
N VAL A 358 15.46 -1.38 6.03
CA VAL A 358 13.99 -1.41 6.19
C VAL A 358 13.49 -0.62 7.40
N GLY A 359 14.24 0.37 7.90
CA GLY A 359 13.92 1.13 9.12
C GLY A 359 12.54 1.81 9.15
N TYR A 360 11.89 2.00 8.00
CA TYR A 360 10.49 2.41 7.87
C TYR A 360 9.47 1.43 8.48
N LEU A 361 9.78 0.13 8.47
CA LEU A 361 8.97 -0.92 9.09
C LEU A 361 9.19 -0.99 10.61
N ASP A 362 10.39 -0.57 11.07
CA ASP A 362 10.94 -0.85 12.40
C ASP A 362 10.57 0.22 13.43
N LEU A 363 9.26 0.42 13.64
CA LEU A 363 8.74 1.38 14.62
C LEU A 363 8.97 0.95 16.08
N ASP A 364 9.36 -0.31 16.32
CA ASP A 364 9.68 -0.85 17.63
C ASP A 364 10.99 -1.66 17.58
N PRO A 365 12.15 -1.05 17.92
CA PRO A 365 13.43 -1.74 17.89
C PRO A 365 13.58 -2.86 18.94
N SER A 366 12.59 -3.07 19.82
CA SER A 366 12.58 -4.19 20.77
C SER A 366 12.12 -5.52 20.16
N VAL A 367 11.53 -5.51 18.95
CA VAL A 367 11.17 -6.72 18.21
C VAL A 367 12.44 -7.51 17.86
N ASP A 368 12.56 -8.74 18.36
CA ASP A 368 13.74 -9.60 18.16
C ASP A 368 13.67 -10.38 16.83
N TRP A 369 14.60 -10.10 15.93
CA TRP A 369 14.62 -10.61 14.55
C TRP A 369 15.38 -11.93 14.48
N THR A 370 14.71 -13.00 14.93
CA THR A 370 15.31 -14.34 15.10
C THR A 370 15.16 -15.26 13.89
N TRP A 371 14.15 -15.04 13.05
CA TRP A 371 13.85 -15.86 11.87
C TRP A 371 14.86 -15.66 10.73
N ARG A 372 14.94 -16.66 9.83
CA ARG A 372 15.74 -16.59 8.59
C ARG A 372 14.98 -17.06 7.36
N SER A 373 14.18 -18.14 7.45
CA SER A 373 13.27 -18.50 6.35
C SER A 373 11.99 -17.66 6.41
N TYR A 374 11.27 -17.60 5.29
CA TYR A 374 9.94 -17.00 5.25
C TYR A 374 8.89 -17.83 6.00
N GLY A 375 9.12 -19.14 6.14
CA GLY A 375 8.30 -20.05 6.95
C GLY A 375 8.31 -19.64 8.42
N ASP A 376 9.52 -19.51 8.99
CA ASP A 376 9.75 -19.10 10.39
C ASP A 376 9.16 -17.71 10.68
N TYR A 377 9.30 -16.77 9.74
CA TYR A 377 8.75 -15.42 9.87
C TYR A 377 7.22 -15.44 9.98
N LEU A 378 6.54 -16.14 9.07
CA LEU A 378 5.10 -16.29 9.10
C LEU A 378 4.61 -17.04 10.36
N ASP A 379 5.41 -17.97 10.92
CA ASP A 379 5.09 -18.61 12.20
C ASP A 379 5.31 -17.67 13.40
N ALA A 380 6.30 -16.77 13.36
CA ALA A 380 6.47 -15.72 14.36
C ALA A 380 5.28 -14.74 14.37
N VAL A 381 4.77 -14.34 13.20
CA VAL A 381 3.54 -13.54 13.07
C VAL A 381 2.32 -14.32 13.57
N ALA A 382 2.22 -15.62 13.27
CA ALA A 382 1.12 -16.45 13.78
C ALA A 382 1.15 -16.58 15.32
N ALA A 383 2.34 -16.63 15.93
CA ALA A 383 2.51 -16.80 17.37
C ALA A 383 2.02 -15.59 18.19
N THR A 384 2.06 -14.37 17.66
CA THR A 384 1.53 -13.18 18.37
C THR A 384 0.00 -13.18 18.44
N ARG A 385 -0.65 -13.90 17.50
CA ARG A 385 -2.10 -13.97 17.28
C ARG A 385 -2.66 -12.56 17.02
N PRO A 386 -2.59 -12.05 15.78
CA PRO A 386 -3.10 -10.73 15.43
C PRO A 386 -4.63 -10.66 15.44
N SER A 387 -5.17 -9.44 15.53
CA SER A 387 -6.60 -9.17 15.29
C SER A 387 -6.97 -9.23 13.80
N LEU A 388 -5.99 -9.08 12.91
CA LEU A 388 -6.13 -9.14 11.45
C LEU A 388 -5.69 -10.50 10.91
N ASN A 389 -6.34 -11.02 9.87
CA ASN A 389 -5.69 -12.03 9.03
C ASN A 389 -4.49 -11.41 8.29
N VAL A 390 -3.40 -12.17 8.11
CA VAL A 390 -2.16 -11.66 7.50
C VAL A 390 -1.72 -12.57 6.36
N ALA A 391 -1.66 -12.03 5.14
CA ALA A 391 -0.97 -12.66 4.02
C ALA A 391 0.36 -11.93 3.76
N GLY A 392 1.37 -12.62 3.23
CA GLY A 392 2.71 -12.04 3.07
C GLY A 392 3.25 -12.14 1.65
N LEU A 393 3.75 -11.02 1.12
CA LEU A 393 4.66 -10.98 -0.02
C LEU A 393 6.10 -11.10 0.45
N VAL A 394 6.97 -11.72 -0.36
CA VAL A 394 8.41 -11.68 -0.16
C VAL A 394 8.93 -10.29 -0.52
N GLY A 395 9.73 -9.67 0.35
CA GLY A 395 10.44 -8.45 0.02
C GLY A 395 11.66 -8.75 -0.86
N HIS A 396 11.81 -8.06 -1.99
CA HIS A 396 13.03 -8.16 -2.82
C HIS A 396 14.29 -7.65 -2.09
N LEU A 397 14.17 -6.70 -1.15
CA LEU A 397 15.29 -6.11 -0.42
C LEU A 397 16.05 -7.15 0.43
N PRO A 398 15.44 -7.93 1.34
CA PRO A 398 16.17 -8.94 2.11
C PRO A 398 16.79 -10.05 1.23
N LEU A 399 16.22 -10.36 0.05
CA LEU A 399 16.85 -11.24 -0.94
C LEU A 399 18.13 -10.62 -1.52
N HIS A 400 18.04 -9.42 -2.10
CA HIS A 400 19.18 -8.75 -2.73
C HIS A 400 20.26 -8.38 -1.71
N ALA A 401 19.89 -7.67 -0.65
CA ALA A 401 20.83 -7.24 0.39
C ALA A 401 21.41 -8.42 1.19
N GLY A 402 20.68 -9.53 1.31
CA GLY A 402 21.15 -10.73 2.00
C GLY A 402 22.18 -11.55 1.21
N VAL A 403 22.14 -11.51 -0.13
CA VAL A 403 23.01 -12.30 -1.01
C VAL A 403 24.06 -11.42 -1.72
N VAL A 404 23.64 -10.32 -2.33
CA VAL A 404 24.47 -9.39 -3.13
C VAL A 404 25.10 -8.30 -2.25
N GLY A 405 24.45 -7.93 -1.15
CA GLY A 405 24.86 -6.81 -0.29
C GLY A 405 24.32 -5.47 -0.78
N PHE A 406 25.04 -4.38 -0.50
CA PHE A 406 24.53 -3.01 -0.69
C PHE A 406 25.24 -2.18 -1.78
N ASP A 407 26.25 -2.73 -2.46
CA ASP A 407 27.03 -2.01 -3.48
C ASP A 407 26.28 -1.87 -4.82
N ASP A 408 26.69 -0.92 -5.67
CA ASP A 408 26.15 -0.76 -7.04
C ASP A 408 26.63 -1.87 -7.98
N ARG A 409 26.04 -3.05 -7.80
CA ARG A 409 26.23 -4.23 -8.64
C ARG A 409 24.92 -4.99 -8.79
N GLY A 410 24.86 -5.85 -9.80
CA GLY A 410 23.87 -6.93 -9.83
C GLY A 410 24.46 -8.21 -9.23
N PRO A 411 23.62 -9.24 -8.99
CA PRO A 411 24.09 -10.57 -8.66
C PRO A 411 24.96 -11.16 -9.78
N THR A 412 25.98 -11.92 -9.39
CA THR A 412 26.62 -12.94 -10.23
C THR A 412 25.65 -14.11 -10.45
N PRO A 413 25.92 -15.02 -11.41
CA PRO A 413 25.01 -16.16 -11.66
C PRO A 413 24.71 -17.00 -10.41
N HIS A 414 25.70 -17.29 -9.57
CA HIS A 414 25.50 -18.03 -8.31
C HIS A 414 24.61 -17.27 -7.31
N GLU A 415 24.81 -15.96 -7.19
CA GLU A 415 23.99 -15.12 -6.30
C GLU A 415 22.54 -15.03 -6.80
N LEU A 416 22.33 -15.04 -8.12
CA LEU A 416 21.00 -15.07 -8.72
C LEU A 416 20.32 -16.44 -8.56
N ASP A 417 21.06 -17.54 -8.73
CA ASP A 417 20.59 -18.90 -8.42
C ASP A 417 20.19 -19.03 -6.93
N GLU A 418 20.94 -18.41 -6.02
CA GLU A 418 20.65 -18.39 -4.58
C GLU A 418 19.41 -17.53 -4.24
N MET A 419 19.32 -16.30 -4.79
CA MET A 419 18.13 -15.44 -4.64
C MET A 419 16.86 -16.10 -5.18
N THR A 420 16.92 -16.76 -6.33
CA THR A 420 15.77 -17.46 -6.94
C THR A 420 15.38 -18.72 -6.17
N SER A 421 16.35 -19.46 -5.60
CA SER A 421 16.06 -20.58 -4.68
C SER A 421 15.37 -20.10 -3.40
N LEU A 422 15.89 -19.06 -2.75
CA LEU A 422 15.30 -18.49 -1.52
C LEU A 422 13.88 -17.96 -1.75
N LEU A 423 13.61 -17.39 -2.92
CA LEU A 423 12.26 -16.97 -3.32
C LEU A 423 11.32 -18.16 -3.55
N ALA A 424 11.78 -19.22 -4.20
CA ALA A 424 10.99 -20.44 -4.39
C ALA A 424 10.64 -21.09 -3.04
N ASP A 425 11.62 -21.27 -2.16
CA ASP A 425 11.41 -21.79 -0.79
C ASP A 425 10.41 -20.95 0.01
N ALA A 426 10.39 -19.63 -0.21
CA ALA A 426 9.45 -18.71 0.46
C ALA A 426 8.02 -18.78 -0.11
N LEU A 427 7.86 -19.01 -1.42
CA LEU A 427 6.57 -19.23 -2.07
C LEU A 427 5.99 -20.60 -1.68
N ASP A 428 6.81 -21.66 -1.64
CA ASP A 428 6.42 -22.99 -1.11
C ASP A 428 6.09 -22.94 0.40
N ALA A 429 6.72 -22.06 1.17
CA ALA A 429 6.34 -21.77 2.56
C ALA A 429 5.02 -20.99 2.70
N GLY A 430 4.42 -20.55 1.58
CA GLY A 430 3.10 -19.92 1.55
C GLY A 430 3.09 -18.41 1.41
N ALA A 431 4.15 -17.76 0.92
CA ALA A 431 4.06 -16.37 0.48
C ALA A 431 3.07 -16.24 -0.70
N VAL A 432 2.27 -15.18 -0.74
CA VAL A 432 1.31 -14.91 -1.84
C VAL A 432 1.97 -14.27 -3.08
N GLY A 433 3.28 -14.04 -3.04
CA GLY A 433 4.02 -13.37 -4.11
C GLY A 433 5.33 -12.75 -3.67
N LEU A 434 5.84 -11.85 -4.51
CA LEU A 434 7.02 -11.01 -4.34
C LEU A 434 6.60 -9.53 -4.44
N SER A 435 7.33 -8.63 -3.81
CA SER A 435 7.30 -7.21 -4.15
C SER A 435 8.71 -6.66 -4.44
N THR A 436 8.80 -5.59 -5.23
CA THR A 436 10.04 -4.81 -5.46
C THR A 436 9.81 -3.33 -5.20
N GLY A 437 10.88 -2.59 -4.89
CA GLY A 437 10.88 -1.15 -4.62
C GLY A 437 12.09 -0.46 -5.19
N LEU A 438 12.03 -0.12 -6.48
CA LEU A 438 13.20 0.25 -7.27
C LEU A 438 13.71 1.69 -7.01
N MET A 439 13.08 2.44 -6.09
CA MET A 439 13.59 3.70 -5.53
C MET A 439 14.37 3.53 -4.21
N TYR A 440 14.33 2.36 -3.57
CA TYR A 440 15.02 2.11 -2.29
C TYR A 440 16.36 1.39 -2.52
N ALA A 441 17.44 1.86 -1.89
CA ALA A 441 18.73 1.15 -1.98
C ALA A 441 18.69 -0.16 -1.16
N PRO A 442 19.28 -1.26 -1.65
CA PRO A 442 20.09 -1.39 -2.87
C PRO A 442 19.28 -1.73 -4.14
N LEU A 443 17.95 -1.86 -4.07
CA LEU A 443 17.12 -2.23 -5.22
C LEU A 443 17.12 -1.19 -6.36
N THR A 444 17.54 0.05 -6.09
CA THR A 444 17.90 1.04 -7.10
C THR A 444 18.94 0.52 -8.10
N PHE A 445 19.85 -0.37 -7.69
CA PHE A 445 20.88 -0.97 -8.54
C PHE A 445 20.40 -2.23 -9.29
N ALA A 446 19.24 -2.79 -8.93
CA ALA A 446 18.70 -4.04 -9.47
C ALA A 446 18.38 -3.92 -10.97
N ARG A 447 18.75 -4.95 -11.74
CA ARG A 447 18.85 -4.88 -13.22
C ARG A 447 17.89 -5.84 -13.91
N ARG A 448 17.52 -5.59 -15.17
CA ARG A 448 16.49 -6.38 -15.88
C ARG A 448 16.68 -7.90 -15.80
N ALA A 449 17.90 -8.43 -15.88
CA ALA A 449 18.15 -9.88 -15.83
C ALA A 449 17.73 -10.52 -14.49
N GLU A 450 17.95 -9.81 -13.39
CA GLU A 450 17.59 -10.19 -12.03
C GLU A 450 16.06 -10.10 -11.83
N LEU A 451 15.45 -8.99 -12.25
CA LEU A 451 14.00 -8.79 -12.18
C LEU A 451 13.21 -9.81 -13.04
N VAL A 452 13.76 -10.21 -14.20
CA VAL A 452 13.19 -11.27 -15.05
C VAL A 452 13.30 -12.63 -14.35
N ALA A 453 14.47 -13.01 -13.82
CA ALA A 453 14.64 -14.31 -13.16
C ALA A 453 13.74 -14.45 -11.92
N LEU A 454 13.57 -13.39 -11.12
CA LEU A 454 12.63 -13.39 -10.01
C LEU A 454 11.17 -13.45 -10.49
N ALA A 455 10.80 -12.71 -11.55
CA ALA A 455 9.47 -12.78 -12.16
C ALA A 455 9.14 -14.17 -12.73
N GLU A 456 10.10 -14.87 -13.33
CA GLU A 456 9.95 -16.25 -13.81
C GLU A 456 9.63 -17.22 -12.66
N VAL A 457 10.28 -17.07 -11.50
CA VAL A 457 9.95 -17.85 -10.29
C VAL A 457 8.53 -17.54 -9.80
N VAL A 458 8.14 -16.27 -9.70
CA VAL A 458 6.79 -15.88 -9.24
C VAL A 458 5.71 -16.39 -10.20
N ALA A 459 5.93 -16.28 -11.51
CA ALA A 459 5.02 -16.78 -12.54
C ALA A 459 4.84 -18.31 -12.48
N ALA A 460 5.92 -19.06 -12.17
CA ALA A 460 5.87 -20.51 -12.02
C ALA A 460 4.99 -20.98 -10.84
N HIS A 461 4.73 -20.11 -9.85
CA HIS A 461 3.89 -20.38 -8.68
C HIS A 461 2.46 -19.80 -8.79
N ASP A 462 2.09 -19.17 -9.93
CA ASP A 462 0.83 -18.41 -10.10
C ASP A 462 0.60 -17.32 -9.02
N ALA A 463 1.71 -16.76 -8.53
CA ALA A 463 1.75 -15.81 -7.43
C ALA A 463 1.82 -14.35 -7.92
N LEU A 464 1.68 -13.38 -7.01
CA LEU A 464 1.68 -11.94 -7.35
C LEU A 464 3.10 -11.35 -7.43
N PHE A 465 3.37 -10.45 -8.37
CA PHE A 465 4.52 -9.55 -8.31
C PHE A 465 4.02 -8.10 -8.15
N ALA A 466 4.24 -7.50 -6.98
CA ALA A 466 3.94 -6.10 -6.68
C ALA A 466 5.14 -5.17 -6.96
N TRP A 467 4.86 -3.98 -7.50
CA TRP A 467 5.86 -3.05 -8.01
C TRP A 467 5.66 -1.66 -7.42
N HIS A 468 6.49 -1.33 -6.43
CA HIS A 468 6.87 0.05 -6.20
C HIS A 468 7.92 0.41 -7.25
N LEU A 469 7.51 1.29 -8.17
CA LEU A 469 8.24 1.60 -9.41
C LEU A 469 9.60 2.26 -9.17
N ARG A 470 10.43 2.31 -10.22
CA ARG A 470 11.77 2.93 -10.19
C ARG A 470 11.73 4.46 -10.12
N ASP A 471 10.63 5.06 -10.57
CA ASP A 471 10.35 6.48 -10.40
C ASP A 471 8.82 6.73 -10.44
N TYR A 472 8.40 7.82 -9.80
CA TYR A 472 7.02 8.33 -9.81
C TYR A 472 6.95 9.82 -10.18
N ALA A 473 8.06 10.43 -10.62
CA ALA A 473 8.15 11.81 -11.06
C ALA A 473 8.33 11.87 -12.60
N ASP A 474 9.47 12.35 -13.08
CA ASP A 474 9.73 12.65 -14.49
C ASP A 474 9.83 11.39 -15.37
N GLU A 475 10.24 10.26 -14.77
CA GLU A 475 10.49 8.97 -15.44
C GLU A 475 9.40 7.92 -15.12
N VAL A 476 8.24 8.35 -14.59
CA VAL A 476 7.11 7.45 -14.25
C VAL A 476 6.62 6.60 -15.43
N LEU A 477 6.57 7.15 -16.66
CA LEU A 477 6.14 6.40 -17.85
C LEU A 477 7.19 5.37 -18.32
N PRO A 478 8.50 5.68 -18.35
CA PRO A 478 9.57 4.67 -18.42
C PRO A 478 9.50 3.60 -17.33
N ALA A 479 9.25 3.96 -16.06
CA ALA A 479 9.20 3.02 -14.95
C ALA A 479 7.99 2.05 -15.04
N VAL A 480 6.80 2.54 -15.42
CA VAL A 480 5.64 1.70 -15.74
C VAL A 480 5.97 0.73 -16.88
N ARG A 481 6.67 1.19 -17.93
CA ARG A 481 7.09 0.32 -19.04
C ARG A 481 8.11 -0.74 -18.64
N GLU A 482 9.02 -0.47 -17.70
CA GLU A 482 9.93 -1.50 -17.18
C GLU A 482 9.16 -2.67 -16.56
N ALA A 483 8.16 -2.40 -15.73
CA ALA A 483 7.30 -3.42 -15.12
C ALA A 483 6.45 -4.17 -16.18
N LEU A 484 5.85 -3.44 -17.13
CA LEU A 484 5.05 -4.04 -18.21
C LEU A 484 5.90 -4.92 -19.16
N ASP A 485 7.12 -4.49 -19.52
CA ASP A 485 8.05 -5.25 -20.36
C ASP A 485 8.54 -6.54 -19.67
N ILE A 486 8.49 -6.60 -18.33
CA ILE A 486 8.85 -7.80 -17.55
C ILE A 486 7.64 -8.71 -17.38
N ALA A 487 6.45 -8.14 -17.17
CA ALA A 487 5.18 -8.87 -17.26
C ALA A 487 4.99 -9.55 -18.63
N ALA A 488 5.25 -8.82 -19.72
CA ALA A 488 5.16 -9.34 -21.09
C ALA A 488 6.20 -10.43 -21.40
N ALA A 489 7.38 -10.38 -20.77
CA ALA A 489 8.46 -11.35 -20.98
C ALA A 489 8.24 -12.67 -20.22
N THR A 490 7.52 -12.65 -19.09
CA THR A 490 7.44 -13.77 -18.14
C THR A 490 6.02 -14.32 -17.94
N GLY A 491 4.98 -13.53 -18.25
CA GLY A 491 3.59 -13.86 -17.94
C GLY A 491 3.22 -13.69 -16.46
N VAL A 492 4.08 -13.07 -15.64
CA VAL A 492 3.81 -12.89 -14.20
C VAL A 492 2.59 -11.99 -13.95
N ARG A 493 1.83 -12.31 -12.89
CA ARG A 493 0.70 -11.50 -12.41
C ARG A 493 1.23 -10.22 -11.77
N THR A 494 0.93 -9.06 -12.34
CA THR A 494 1.54 -7.79 -11.95
C THR A 494 0.57 -6.87 -11.19
N GLN A 495 1.07 -6.26 -10.12
CA GLN A 495 0.40 -5.22 -9.36
C GLN A 495 1.30 -3.98 -9.34
N LEU A 496 0.87 -2.86 -9.92
CA LEU A 496 1.62 -1.60 -9.87
C LEU A 496 1.12 -0.79 -8.68
N SER A 497 2.02 -0.59 -7.72
CA SER A 497 1.64 -0.07 -6.40
C SER A 497 1.50 1.44 -6.37
N HIS A 498 0.48 1.89 -5.61
CA HIS A 498 0.17 3.30 -5.32
C HIS A 498 0.45 4.24 -6.51
N LEU A 499 -0.15 3.92 -7.66
CA LEU A 499 0.15 4.57 -8.94
C LEU A 499 -0.20 6.06 -8.87
N THR A 500 0.78 6.93 -9.12
CA THR A 500 0.64 8.37 -8.97
C THR A 500 1.73 9.12 -9.76
N ALA A 501 1.60 10.44 -9.90
CA ALA A 501 2.64 11.31 -10.43
C ALA A 501 3.02 12.36 -9.37
N VAL A 502 4.32 12.56 -9.18
CA VAL A 502 4.90 13.43 -8.15
C VAL A 502 5.53 14.65 -8.79
N GLY A 503 5.20 15.83 -8.23
CA GLY A 503 5.68 17.12 -8.69
C GLY A 503 4.83 17.70 -9.81
N ARG A 504 4.61 19.02 -9.75
CA ARG A 504 3.56 19.71 -10.53
C ARG A 504 3.78 19.69 -12.05
N ARG A 505 5.00 19.34 -12.50
CA ARG A 505 5.35 19.18 -13.92
C ARG A 505 4.89 17.84 -14.52
N ASN A 506 4.57 16.86 -13.67
CA ASN A 506 4.23 15.49 -14.06
C ASN A 506 2.72 15.18 -13.94
N TRP A 507 1.95 16.11 -13.37
CA TRP A 507 0.49 15.98 -13.22
C TRP A 507 -0.20 15.72 -14.57
N GLY A 508 -1.11 14.75 -14.60
CA GLY A 508 -1.77 14.25 -15.80
C GLY A 508 -1.04 13.09 -16.49
N SER A 509 0.22 12.80 -16.15
CA SER A 509 0.93 11.63 -16.70
C SER A 509 0.33 10.30 -16.27
N VAL A 510 -0.45 10.28 -15.18
CA VAL A 510 -1.11 9.05 -14.71
C VAL A 510 -2.17 8.57 -15.69
N ALA A 511 -2.83 9.46 -16.43
CA ALA A 511 -3.73 9.06 -17.51
C ALA A 511 -2.99 8.22 -18.57
N THR A 512 -1.82 8.66 -19.03
CA THR A 512 -0.98 7.92 -19.99
C THR A 512 -0.37 6.64 -19.39
N ALA A 513 -0.15 6.59 -18.06
CA ALA A 513 0.21 5.35 -17.38
C ALA A 513 -0.95 4.34 -17.41
N LEU A 514 -2.19 4.79 -17.19
CA LEU A 514 -3.39 3.95 -17.28
C LEU A 514 -3.65 3.47 -18.71
N ASP A 515 -3.45 4.31 -19.73
CA ASP A 515 -3.53 3.92 -21.16
C ASP A 515 -2.58 2.74 -21.48
N LEU A 516 -1.34 2.78 -20.96
CA LEU A 516 -0.35 1.70 -21.13
C LEU A 516 -0.77 0.41 -20.41
N ILE A 517 -1.45 0.53 -19.26
CA ILE A 517 -1.93 -0.60 -18.46
C ILE A 517 -3.18 -1.23 -19.11
N GLU A 518 -4.07 -0.44 -19.70
CA GLU A 518 -5.21 -0.95 -20.46
C GLU A 518 -4.72 -1.70 -21.72
N ALA A 519 -3.80 -1.11 -22.48
CA ALA A 519 -3.19 -1.78 -23.65
C ALA A 519 -2.52 -3.12 -23.28
N ALA A 520 -1.75 -3.17 -22.18
CA ALA A 520 -1.13 -4.40 -21.69
C ALA A 520 -2.15 -5.48 -21.30
N ARG A 521 -3.33 -5.08 -20.79
CA ARG A 521 -4.42 -5.98 -20.42
C ARG A 521 -5.19 -6.49 -21.64
N ASP A 522 -5.35 -5.66 -22.67
CA ASP A 522 -5.93 -6.06 -23.96
C ASP A 522 -5.02 -7.06 -24.72
N ASP A 523 -3.70 -6.91 -24.60
CA ASP A 523 -2.72 -7.92 -25.05
C ASP A 523 -2.71 -9.19 -24.16
N GLY A 524 -3.48 -9.21 -23.07
CA GLY A 524 -3.78 -10.39 -22.26
C GLY A 524 -2.96 -10.55 -20.96
N LEU A 525 -2.21 -9.52 -20.53
CA LEU A 525 -1.42 -9.57 -19.30
C LEU A 525 -2.29 -9.25 -18.06
N ASP A 526 -2.12 -10.02 -16.97
CA ASP A 526 -2.85 -9.77 -15.71
C ASP A 526 -2.20 -8.66 -14.87
N VAL A 527 -2.29 -7.43 -15.38
CA VAL A 527 -1.83 -6.20 -14.72
C VAL A 527 -2.99 -5.51 -14.00
N ALA A 528 -2.74 -5.05 -12.78
CA ALA A 528 -3.65 -4.22 -11.99
C ALA A 528 -2.88 -3.13 -11.23
N VAL A 529 -3.61 -2.21 -10.59
CA VAL A 529 -3.03 -1.10 -9.79
C VAL A 529 -3.69 -1.03 -8.41
N ASP A 530 -3.01 -0.44 -7.44
CA ASP A 530 -3.59 -0.01 -6.16
C ASP A 530 -3.34 1.47 -5.90
N MET A 531 -4.17 2.08 -5.05
CA MET A 531 -3.98 3.46 -4.57
C MET A 531 -4.73 3.73 -3.25
N TYR A 532 -4.17 4.63 -2.44
CA TYR A 532 -4.80 5.22 -1.25
C TYR A 532 -5.46 6.58 -1.58
N PRO A 533 -6.55 6.98 -0.92
CA PRO A 533 -7.29 8.21 -1.24
C PRO A 533 -6.65 9.48 -0.63
N TYR A 534 -5.36 9.71 -0.84
CA TYR A 534 -4.64 10.89 -0.31
C TYR A 534 -3.68 11.51 -1.35
N LEU A 535 -3.47 12.83 -1.25
CA LEU A 535 -2.59 13.63 -2.13
C LEU A 535 -1.14 13.76 -1.62
N ALA A 536 -0.78 12.98 -0.61
CA ALA A 536 0.57 12.81 -0.11
C ALA A 536 0.87 11.32 0.08
N GLY A 537 2.15 10.98 0.16
CA GLY A 537 2.62 9.65 0.54
C GLY A 537 3.58 9.70 1.71
N ASN A 538 4.05 8.54 2.18
CA ASN A 538 4.97 8.39 3.30
C ASN A 538 6.17 7.51 2.85
N ALA A 539 7.40 7.88 3.20
CA ALA A 539 8.60 7.16 2.81
C ALA A 539 9.83 7.53 3.68
N PRO A 540 10.93 6.75 3.66
CA PRO A 540 12.23 7.19 4.15
C PRO A 540 12.68 8.49 3.46
N LEU A 541 13.17 9.47 4.24
CA LEU A 541 13.79 10.69 3.70
C LEU A 541 15.02 10.36 2.82
N ALA A 542 15.68 9.23 3.09
CA ALA A 542 16.80 8.72 2.30
C ALA A 542 16.43 8.43 0.83
N GLN A 543 15.15 8.20 0.50
CA GLN A 543 14.68 8.06 -0.89
C GLN A 543 14.97 9.31 -1.74
N ARG A 544 15.17 10.48 -1.11
CA ARG A 544 15.60 11.71 -1.81
C ARG A 544 17.06 11.67 -2.26
N LEU A 545 17.91 10.79 -1.70
CA LEU A 545 19.33 10.74 -2.06
C LEU A 545 19.55 10.03 -3.41
N PRO A 546 20.36 10.58 -4.32
CA PRO A 546 20.81 9.87 -5.52
C PRO A 546 21.39 8.51 -5.18
N ALA A 547 21.05 7.46 -5.94
CA ALA A 547 21.38 6.07 -5.61
C ALA A 547 22.88 5.82 -5.28
N TRP A 548 23.80 6.47 -6.01
CA TRP A 548 25.25 6.37 -5.76
C TRP A 548 25.67 6.82 -4.35
N ALA A 549 24.90 7.71 -3.70
CA ALA A 549 25.17 8.17 -2.35
C ALA A 549 24.81 7.09 -1.31
N GLN A 550 23.87 6.18 -1.62
CA GLN A 550 23.37 5.13 -0.74
C GLN A 550 24.13 3.79 -0.86
N ALA A 551 24.96 3.62 -1.90
CA ALA A 551 25.72 2.38 -2.16
C ALA A 551 26.63 1.97 -0.97
N GLY A 552 26.71 0.68 -0.65
CA GLY A 552 27.45 0.16 0.50
C GLY A 552 26.73 0.33 1.85
N GLY A 553 25.46 0.73 1.86
CA GLY A 553 24.58 0.73 3.04
C GLY A 553 24.72 1.98 3.94
N ASP A 554 23.96 2.01 5.03
CA ASP A 554 23.78 3.20 5.89
C ASP A 554 25.10 3.82 6.36
N ALA A 555 26.05 3.01 6.83
CA ALA A 555 27.35 3.49 7.29
C ALA A 555 28.16 4.18 6.17
N ALA A 556 28.15 3.62 4.96
CA ALA A 556 28.82 4.22 3.80
C ALA A 556 28.08 5.47 3.30
N MET A 557 26.74 5.45 3.30
CA MET A 557 25.89 6.60 3.01
C MET A 557 26.21 7.77 3.93
N ARG A 558 26.15 7.55 5.24
CA ARG A 558 26.41 8.59 6.25
C ARG A 558 27.85 9.10 6.22
N ALA A 559 28.83 8.26 5.85
CA ALA A 559 30.18 8.71 5.59
C ALA A 559 30.26 9.67 4.37
N ARG A 560 29.52 9.41 3.28
CA ARG A 560 29.43 10.34 2.13
C ARG A 560 28.70 11.64 2.47
N LEU A 561 27.72 11.61 3.36
CA LEU A 561 27.03 12.83 3.84
C LEU A 561 27.94 13.76 4.66
N ALA A 562 29.13 13.30 5.07
CA ALA A 562 30.17 14.12 5.68
C ALA A 562 31.26 14.58 4.70
N ASP A 563 31.27 14.11 3.44
CA ASP A 563 32.24 14.55 2.42
C ASP A 563 31.71 15.78 1.65
N PRO A 564 32.43 16.93 1.63
CA PRO A 564 32.00 18.11 0.91
C PRO A 564 31.80 17.91 -0.60
N GLY A 565 32.57 17.01 -1.24
CA GLY A 565 32.44 16.72 -2.66
C GLY A 565 31.15 15.97 -3.00
N ALA A 566 30.82 14.95 -2.20
CA ALA A 566 29.56 14.23 -2.30
C ALA A 566 28.37 15.13 -1.95
N VAL A 567 28.45 15.94 -0.89
CA VAL A 567 27.41 16.90 -0.51
C VAL A 567 27.11 17.89 -1.64
N ALA A 568 28.13 18.45 -2.30
CA ALA A 568 27.93 19.34 -3.44
C ALA A 568 27.18 18.66 -4.60
N ARG A 569 27.52 17.40 -4.92
CA ARG A 569 26.85 16.61 -5.96
C ARG A 569 25.42 16.18 -5.60
N ILE A 570 25.12 16.02 -4.31
CA ILE A 570 23.75 15.74 -3.84
C ILE A 570 22.87 16.99 -4.00
N ARG A 571 23.37 18.16 -3.61
CA ARG A 571 22.68 19.45 -3.81
C ARG A 571 22.45 19.78 -5.29
N GLU A 572 23.42 19.49 -6.15
CA GLU A 572 23.29 19.66 -7.61
C GLU A 572 22.13 18.80 -8.16
N ALA A 573 21.96 17.57 -7.69
CA ALA A 573 20.85 16.71 -8.08
C ALA A 573 19.49 17.25 -7.58
N TRP A 574 19.41 17.73 -6.33
CA TRP A 574 18.19 18.29 -5.75
C TRP A 574 17.74 19.60 -6.41
N ALA A 575 18.67 20.40 -6.96
CA ALA A 575 18.34 21.66 -7.63
C ALA A 575 17.45 21.50 -8.88
N GLY A 576 17.38 20.29 -9.47
CA GLY A 576 16.52 19.97 -10.61
C GLY A 576 15.25 19.18 -10.25
N ASP A 577 15.02 18.86 -8.99
CA ASP A 577 14.01 17.89 -8.55
C ASP A 577 12.55 18.37 -8.79
N ALA A 578 11.58 17.45 -8.73
CA ALA A 578 10.16 17.70 -8.99
C ALA A 578 9.38 18.10 -7.72
N LEU A 579 9.91 17.84 -6.52
CA LEU A 579 9.24 18.04 -5.23
C LEU A 579 10.06 18.95 -4.29
N GLY A 580 9.47 20.07 -3.86
CA GLY A 580 10.11 21.05 -2.99
C GLY A 580 10.16 20.67 -1.50
N TRP A 581 11.12 21.24 -0.76
CA TRP A 581 11.28 21.04 0.70
C TRP A 581 10.16 21.66 1.56
N ASP A 582 9.30 22.48 0.95
CA ASP A 582 8.05 22.98 1.52
C ASP A 582 6.90 21.97 1.39
N GLU A 583 6.95 21.05 0.43
CA GLU A 583 6.00 19.94 0.24
C GLU A 583 6.45 18.64 0.96
N ILE A 584 7.48 18.71 1.82
CA ILE A 584 8.09 17.59 2.57
C ILE A 584 8.07 17.89 4.08
N THR A 585 7.35 17.08 4.86
CA THR A 585 7.22 17.14 6.33
C THR A 585 7.91 15.96 6.98
N VAL A 586 8.80 16.20 7.95
CA VAL A 586 9.40 15.11 8.76
C VAL A 586 8.33 14.56 9.70
N ASN A 587 8.04 13.27 9.62
CA ASN A 587 6.88 12.68 10.29
C ASN A 587 7.23 11.56 11.29
N SER A 588 8.42 10.96 11.13
CA SER A 588 9.07 10.18 12.18
C SER A 588 10.59 10.42 12.13
N ALA A 589 11.22 10.56 13.28
CA ALA A 589 12.66 10.65 13.45
C ALA A 589 13.02 10.34 14.93
N PRO A 590 14.25 9.89 15.23
CA PRO A 590 14.71 9.75 16.62
C PRO A 590 14.78 11.08 17.40
N ASP A 591 14.80 12.21 16.67
CA ASP A 591 14.73 13.57 17.23
C ASP A 591 13.28 14.08 17.14
N ALA A 592 12.54 13.96 18.25
CA ALA A 592 11.13 14.37 18.29
C ALA A 592 10.93 15.88 18.06
N ALA A 593 11.96 16.71 18.18
CA ALA A 593 11.84 18.17 18.00
C ALA A 593 11.72 18.59 16.52
N VAL A 594 11.98 17.69 15.56
CA VAL A 594 11.80 17.97 14.13
C VAL A 594 10.50 17.41 13.54
N VAL A 595 9.79 16.55 14.27
CA VAL A 595 8.58 15.87 13.80
C VAL A 595 7.40 16.85 13.72
N GLY A 596 6.62 16.75 12.64
CA GLY A 596 5.46 17.59 12.36
C GLY A 596 5.76 18.89 11.60
N TYR A 597 7.04 19.13 11.24
CA TYR A 597 7.47 20.34 10.54
C TYR A 597 7.99 20.06 9.13
N THR A 598 7.78 21.01 8.22
CA THR A 598 8.38 20.96 6.88
C THR A 598 9.88 21.21 6.94
N VAL A 599 10.65 20.62 6.03
CA VAL A 599 12.11 20.83 5.96
C VAL A 599 12.43 22.32 5.76
N THR A 600 11.63 23.03 4.95
CA THR A 600 11.70 24.49 4.81
C THR A 600 11.44 25.26 6.11
N LYS A 601 10.47 24.85 6.96
CA LYS A 601 10.27 25.48 8.28
C LYS A 601 11.45 25.22 9.21
N LEU A 602 11.93 23.98 9.28
CA LEU A 602 13.09 23.62 10.12
C LEU A 602 14.34 24.41 9.70
N ALA A 603 14.52 24.68 8.41
CA ALA A 603 15.60 25.51 7.90
C ALA A 603 15.48 26.98 8.36
N ALA A 604 14.28 27.56 8.26
CA ALA A 604 14.00 28.91 8.75
C ALA A 604 14.21 29.05 10.26
N ASP A 605 13.72 28.10 11.06
CA ASP A 605 13.88 28.09 12.53
C ASP A 605 15.36 27.95 12.95
N ARG A 606 16.18 27.25 12.14
CA ARG A 606 17.62 27.07 12.35
C ARG A 606 18.50 28.17 11.74
N GLY A 607 17.93 29.10 10.95
CA GLY A 607 18.68 30.12 10.22
C GLY A 607 19.61 29.56 9.12
N THR A 608 19.22 28.47 8.48
CA THR A 608 20.01 27.76 7.45
C THR A 608 19.17 27.43 6.21
N ASP A 609 19.74 26.73 5.23
CA ASP A 609 19.03 26.33 4.01
C ASP A 609 18.43 24.91 4.11
N PRO A 610 17.34 24.60 3.36
CA PRO A 610 16.64 23.32 3.48
C PRO A 610 17.50 22.07 3.22
N ASP A 611 18.41 22.12 2.23
CA ASP A 611 19.30 20.98 1.95
C ASP A 611 20.19 20.67 3.16
N THR A 612 20.72 21.71 3.85
CA THR A 612 21.52 21.52 5.08
C THR A 612 20.73 20.80 6.17
N VAL A 613 19.42 21.05 6.29
CA VAL A 613 18.57 20.32 7.25
C VAL A 613 18.34 18.87 6.81
N ALA A 614 18.05 18.63 5.53
CA ALA A 614 17.90 17.26 5.02
C ALA A 614 19.19 16.44 5.21
N LEU A 615 20.35 17.04 4.90
CA LEU A 615 21.67 16.43 5.08
C LEU A 615 22.01 16.19 6.56
N ASP A 616 21.72 17.14 7.48
CA ASP A 616 21.90 16.95 8.93
C ASP A 616 21.10 15.76 9.45
N LEU A 617 19.81 15.68 9.09
CA LEU A 617 18.93 14.61 9.53
C LEU A 617 19.40 13.24 9.02
N LEU A 618 19.76 13.15 7.74
CA LEU A 618 20.26 11.91 7.14
C LEU A 618 21.67 11.53 7.67
N ALA A 619 22.55 12.49 7.91
CA ALA A 619 23.88 12.23 8.49
C ALA A 619 23.81 11.79 9.96
N ARG A 620 22.82 12.29 10.73
CA ARG A 620 22.60 11.91 12.13
C ARG A 620 21.88 10.56 12.28
N PHE A 621 20.83 10.33 11.49
CA PHE A 621 19.85 9.25 11.73
C PHE A 621 19.65 8.28 10.56
N GLY A 622 20.22 8.57 9.39
CA GLY A 622 20.15 7.69 8.22
C GLY A 622 18.70 7.37 7.81
N ASN A 623 18.43 6.09 7.59
CA ASN A 623 17.11 5.60 7.18
C ASN A 623 16.03 5.69 8.27
N ALA A 624 16.37 6.02 9.52
CA ALA A 624 15.39 6.19 10.61
C ALA A 624 14.59 7.52 10.52
N VAL A 625 14.84 8.35 9.50
CA VAL A 625 14.05 9.56 9.22
C VAL A 625 13.02 9.25 8.14
N SER A 626 11.75 9.43 8.44
CA SER A 626 10.64 9.34 7.49
C SER A 626 10.07 10.73 7.16
N MET A 627 9.50 10.84 5.97
CA MET A 627 8.82 12.03 5.47
C MET A 627 7.40 11.71 4.98
N VAL A 628 6.46 12.63 5.25
CA VAL A 628 5.25 12.81 4.44
C VAL A 628 5.60 13.75 3.29
N ALA A 629 5.33 13.31 2.06
CA ALA A 629 5.70 14.00 0.82
C ALA A 629 4.45 14.25 -0.04
N GLY A 630 4.17 15.52 -0.34
CA GLY A 630 2.98 15.98 -1.09
C GLY A 630 3.09 15.82 -2.61
N GLY A 631 2.81 16.91 -3.35
CA GLY A 631 3.11 17.02 -4.78
C GLY A 631 2.27 16.19 -5.75
N ARG A 632 1.15 15.58 -5.33
CA ARG A 632 0.24 14.78 -6.20
C ARG A 632 -1.01 15.58 -6.60
N ASP A 633 -1.62 15.22 -7.72
CA ASP A 633 -2.87 15.82 -8.22
C ASP A 633 -4.14 15.01 -7.86
N ALA A 634 -5.26 15.72 -7.69
CA ALA A 634 -6.58 15.16 -7.39
C ALA A 634 -7.33 14.64 -8.63
N GLY A 635 -7.00 15.12 -9.84
CA GLY A 635 -7.44 14.54 -11.10
C GLY A 635 -6.77 13.19 -11.35
N ASP A 636 -5.43 13.12 -11.22
CA ASP A 636 -4.67 11.88 -11.29
C ASP A 636 -5.15 10.83 -10.27
N LEU A 637 -5.35 11.22 -8.99
CA LEU A 637 -5.93 10.32 -7.98
C LEU A 637 -7.31 9.81 -8.39
N ARG A 638 -8.21 10.70 -8.86
CA ARG A 638 -9.55 10.31 -9.31
C ARG A 638 -9.49 9.35 -10.49
N ALA A 639 -8.57 9.55 -11.44
CA ALA A 639 -8.37 8.66 -12.58
C ALA A 639 -7.98 7.25 -12.13
N VAL A 640 -7.05 7.12 -11.19
CA VAL A 640 -6.66 5.79 -10.64
C VAL A 640 -7.79 5.15 -9.85
N LEU A 641 -8.48 5.89 -8.97
CA LEU A 641 -9.57 5.33 -8.17
C LEU A 641 -10.70 4.76 -9.05
N THR A 642 -11.06 5.47 -10.12
CA THR A 642 -12.13 5.09 -11.07
C THR A 642 -11.71 4.05 -12.11
N HIS A 643 -10.42 3.77 -12.28
CA HIS A 643 -9.96 2.80 -13.27
C HIS A 643 -10.43 1.36 -12.96
N PRO A 644 -10.94 0.56 -13.93
CA PRO A 644 -11.47 -0.78 -13.67
C PRO A 644 -10.45 -1.79 -13.13
N ALA A 645 -9.16 -1.60 -13.42
CA ALA A 645 -8.07 -2.43 -12.93
C ALA A 645 -7.52 -1.98 -11.56
N SER A 646 -8.11 -0.95 -10.94
CA SER A 646 -7.68 -0.39 -9.66
C SER A 646 -8.42 -1.02 -8.48
N VAL A 647 -7.66 -1.41 -7.46
CA VAL A 647 -8.12 -1.85 -6.13
C VAL A 647 -7.57 -0.89 -5.07
N ILE A 648 -7.92 -1.10 -3.80
CA ILE A 648 -7.48 -0.24 -2.70
C ILE A 648 -6.42 -0.94 -1.85
N GLY A 649 -5.43 -0.17 -1.42
CA GLY A 649 -4.49 -0.52 -0.36
C GLY A 649 -4.08 0.77 0.35
N SER A 650 -3.84 0.72 1.66
CA SER A 650 -3.62 1.94 2.44
C SER A 650 -2.23 2.54 2.27
N ASP A 651 -1.23 1.73 1.91
CA ASP A 651 0.21 2.04 2.09
C ASP A 651 0.49 2.46 3.56
N GLY A 652 -0.36 1.99 4.47
CA GLY A 652 -0.33 2.27 5.90
C GLY A 652 0.40 1.17 6.67
N GLN A 653 0.30 1.29 7.98
CA GLN A 653 0.80 0.32 8.95
C GLN A 653 -0.34 0.03 9.93
N ALA A 654 -0.46 -1.21 10.39
CA ALA A 654 -1.29 -1.54 11.53
C ALA A 654 -0.59 -1.05 12.81
N LEU A 655 -1.19 -0.08 13.49
CA LEU A 655 -0.63 0.62 14.65
C LEU A 655 -1.59 0.55 15.84
N ASP A 656 -1.07 0.71 17.06
CA ASP A 656 -1.87 0.96 18.26
C ASP A 656 -1.44 2.29 18.90
N VAL A 657 -2.41 3.19 19.12
CA VAL A 657 -2.17 4.52 19.73
C VAL A 657 -1.63 4.44 21.16
N ASP A 658 -1.96 3.38 21.90
CA ASP A 658 -1.52 3.14 23.27
C ASP A 658 -0.23 2.29 23.33
N GLY A 659 0.18 1.72 22.20
CA GLY A 659 1.26 0.74 22.10
C GLY A 659 2.63 1.35 21.75
N PRO A 660 3.67 0.50 21.59
CA PRO A 660 5.00 0.96 21.17
C PRO A 660 4.97 1.65 19.80
N THR A 661 4.05 1.23 18.93
CA THR A 661 3.84 1.76 17.58
C THR A 661 3.02 3.06 17.53
N GLY A 662 2.58 3.60 18.68
CA GLY A 662 1.73 4.80 18.78
C GLY A 662 2.47 6.14 18.66
N GLN A 663 3.80 6.13 18.51
CA GLN A 663 4.65 7.32 18.55
C GLN A 663 4.77 8.04 17.19
N GLY A 664 5.31 9.27 17.22
CA GLY A 664 5.51 10.10 16.02
C GLY A 664 4.20 10.64 15.41
N MET A 665 4.28 11.03 14.14
CA MET A 665 3.13 11.49 13.34
C MET A 665 3.00 10.63 12.08
N PRO A 666 2.42 9.42 12.17
CA PRO A 666 2.20 8.58 10.99
C PRO A 666 1.35 9.29 9.94
N HIS A 667 1.44 8.89 8.67
CA HIS A 667 0.51 9.40 7.65
C HIS A 667 -0.92 8.96 8.00
N PRO A 668 -1.96 9.83 7.92
CA PRO A 668 -3.33 9.50 8.31
C PRO A 668 -3.95 8.29 7.57
N ARG A 669 -3.31 7.79 6.51
CA ARG A 669 -3.74 6.62 5.73
C ARG A 669 -3.72 5.33 6.55
N SER A 670 -2.87 5.24 7.58
CA SER A 670 -2.85 4.15 8.57
C SER A 670 -4.09 4.09 9.47
N TYR A 671 -4.93 5.14 9.49
CA TYR A 671 -6.13 5.25 10.33
C TYR A 671 -7.42 5.55 9.54
N GLY A 672 -7.32 6.09 8.32
CA GLY A 672 -8.45 6.70 7.61
C GLY A 672 -8.79 6.18 6.21
N THR A 673 -7.93 5.39 5.56
CA THR A 673 -8.05 4.97 4.14
C THR A 673 -9.45 4.53 3.72
N TYR A 674 -10.01 3.51 4.36
CA TYR A 674 -11.30 2.93 3.96
C TYR A 674 -12.49 3.83 4.32
N PRO A 675 -12.58 4.41 5.54
CA PRO A 675 -13.53 5.46 5.86
C PRO A 675 -13.50 6.62 4.86
N ARG A 676 -12.31 7.13 4.49
CA ARG A 676 -12.14 8.26 3.59
C ARG A 676 -12.65 7.98 2.19
N LEU A 677 -12.32 6.83 1.62
CA LEU A 677 -12.81 6.43 0.30
C LEU A 677 -14.35 6.46 0.25
N LEU A 678 -15.00 5.99 1.32
CA LEU A 678 -16.45 5.91 1.40
C LEU A 678 -17.10 7.25 1.78
N SER A 679 -16.49 8.06 2.67
CA SER A 679 -17.03 9.35 3.09
C SER A 679 -16.76 10.50 2.12
N GLU A 680 -15.70 10.41 1.30
CA GLU A 680 -15.37 11.41 0.27
C GLU A 680 -15.76 10.92 -1.14
N HIS A 681 -15.19 9.80 -1.61
CA HIS A 681 -15.28 9.39 -3.02
C HIS A 681 -16.54 8.60 -3.40
N VAL A 682 -17.32 8.08 -2.45
CA VAL A 682 -18.69 7.62 -2.72
C VAL A 682 -19.70 8.77 -2.55
N ALA A 683 -19.44 9.69 -1.62
CA ALA A 683 -20.30 10.85 -1.37
C ALA A 683 -20.27 11.90 -2.50
N ASP A 684 -19.12 12.13 -3.13
CA ASP A 684 -18.99 13.02 -4.29
C ASP A 684 -19.40 12.38 -5.64
N GLY A 685 -19.72 11.09 -5.64
CA GLY A 685 -20.11 10.32 -6.82
C GLY A 685 -18.95 9.85 -7.70
N THR A 686 -17.69 9.92 -7.23
CA THR A 686 -16.53 9.37 -7.93
C THR A 686 -16.64 7.84 -8.09
N LEU A 687 -17.10 7.13 -7.07
CA LEU A 687 -17.35 5.69 -7.07
C LEU A 687 -18.79 5.40 -6.64
N THR A 688 -19.35 4.29 -7.13
CA THR A 688 -20.56 3.71 -6.52
C THR A 688 -20.20 2.93 -5.25
N LEU A 689 -21.12 2.81 -4.29
CA LEU A 689 -20.87 2.01 -3.08
C LEU A 689 -20.52 0.54 -3.40
N PRO A 690 -21.25 -0.19 -4.27
CA PRO A 690 -20.87 -1.55 -4.67
C PRO A 690 -19.47 -1.64 -5.28
N GLU A 691 -19.08 -0.65 -6.08
CA GLU A 691 -17.75 -0.63 -6.69
C GLU A 691 -16.65 -0.35 -5.66
N ALA A 692 -16.83 0.64 -4.78
CA ALA A 692 -15.88 0.93 -3.71
C ALA A 692 -15.70 -0.28 -2.78
N ILE A 693 -16.80 -0.89 -2.32
CA ILE A 693 -16.75 -2.12 -1.52
C ILE A 693 -16.04 -3.24 -2.29
N ARG A 694 -16.37 -3.48 -3.57
CA ARG A 694 -15.67 -4.47 -4.41
C ARG A 694 -14.16 -4.20 -4.50
N LYS A 695 -13.74 -2.94 -4.68
CA LYS A 695 -12.32 -2.54 -4.77
C LYS A 695 -11.57 -2.76 -3.45
N CYS A 696 -12.23 -2.60 -2.30
CA CYS A 696 -11.69 -2.85 -0.96
C CYS A 696 -11.77 -4.32 -0.49
N THR A 697 -12.52 -5.19 -1.18
CA THR A 697 -12.82 -6.56 -0.74
C THR A 697 -12.39 -7.59 -1.78
N SER A 698 -13.32 -8.16 -2.56
CA SER A 698 -13.03 -9.21 -3.53
C SER A 698 -12.02 -8.80 -4.61
N GLY A 699 -11.93 -7.50 -4.92
CA GLY A 699 -10.92 -6.92 -5.82
C GLY A 699 -9.51 -7.17 -5.31
N ALA A 700 -9.19 -6.64 -4.14
CA ALA A 700 -7.90 -6.81 -3.47
C ALA A 700 -7.58 -8.29 -3.18
N ALA A 701 -8.55 -9.04 -2.61
CA ALA A 701 -8.40 -10.46 -2.30
C ALA A 701 -7.92 -11.29 -3.50
N ARG A 702 -8.52 -11.10 -4.68
CA ARG A 702 -8.15 -11.82 -5.90
C ARG A 702 -6.73 -11.52 -6.40
N ARG A 703 -6.17 -10.34 -6.13
CA ARG A 703 -4.77 -10.04 -6.52
C ARG A 703 -3.79 -10.91 -5.73
N ALA A 704 -3.97 -10.98 -4.41
CA ALA A 704 -3.21 -11.82 -3.50
C ALA A 704 -3.58 -13.32 -3.56
N GLY A 705 -4.42 -13.76 -4.50
CA GLY A 705 -4.85 -15.16 -4.62
C GLY A 705 -5.76 -15.67 -3.49
N ILE A 706 -6.30 -14.78 -2.66
CA ILE A 706 -7.20 -15.10 -1.55
C ILE A 706 -8.61 -15.33 -2.10
N THR A 707 -9.18 -16.52 -1.85
CA THR A 707 -10.46 -16.97 -2.47
C THR A 707 -11.55 -17.38 -1.48
N ASP A 708 -11.21 -17.56 -0.21
CA ASP A 708 -12.12 -17.88 0.90
C ASP A 708 -12.75 -16.63 1.55
N ARG A 709 -12.31 -15.43 1.14
CA ARG A 709 -12.65 -14.12 1.71
C ARG A 709 -12.97 -13.09 0.63
N GLY A 710 -13.55 -11.99 1.08
CA GLY A 710 -13.82 -10.80 0.25
C GLY A 710 -15.19 -10.81 -0.42
N THR A 711 -16.03 -11.85 -0.24
CA THR A 711 -17.47 -11.77 -0.54
C THR A 711 -18.34 -12.27 0.61
N ILE A 712 -19.55 -11.73 0.75
CA ILE A 712 -20.58 -12.27 1.65
C ILE A 712 -21.34 -13.35 0.87
N THR A 713 -20.95 -14.60 1.05
CA THR A 713 -21.54 -15.76 0.38
C THR A 713 -21.34 -17.02 1.24
N ALA A 714 -22.29 -17.94 1.22
CA ALA A 714 -22.23 -19.17 1.99
C ALA A 714 -20.95 -19.98 1.68
N GLY A 715 -20.19 -20.34 2.71
CA GLY A 715 -18.91 -21.03 2.62
C GLY A 715 -17.66 -20.13 2.51
N GLN A 716 -17.81 -18.80 2.54
CA GLN A 716 -16.71 -17.86 2.80
C GLN A 716 -16.44 -17.78 4.32
N ALA A 717 -15.22 -17.39 4.71
CA ALA A 717 -14.92 -17.02 6.10
C ALA A 717 -15.74 -15.79 6.51
N ALA A 718 -16.17 -15.72 7.77
CA ALA A 718 -16.99 -14.64 8.29
C ALA A 718 -16.16 -13.40 8.68
N ASP A 719 -15.48 -12.85 7.68
CA ASP A 719 -14.86 -11.53 7.71
C ASP A 719 -15.88 -10.49 7.23
N ILE A 720 -16.44 -9.67 8.14
CA ILE A 720 -17.61 -8.82 7.88
C ILE A 720 -17.46 -7.46 8.58
N VAL A 721 -17.92 -6.37 7.95
CA VAL A 721 -18.00 -5.02 8.52
C VAL A 721 -19.43 -4.49 8.45
N VAL A 722 -19.87 -3.84 9.53
CA VAL A 722 -21.16 -3.14 9.61
C VAL A 722 -20.89 -1.63 9.66
N ILE A 723 -21.42 -0.89 8.69
CA ILE A 723 -21.13 0.53 8.45
C ILE A 723 -22.40 1.36 8.53
N ASP A 724 -22.44 2.30 9.47
CA ASP A 724 -23.38 3.42 9.48
C ASP A 724 -22.86 4.52 8.57
N VAL A 725 -23.35 4.53 7.32
CA VAL A 725 -22.99 5.50 6.28
C VAL A 725 -23.37 6.94 6.68
N GLY A 726 -24.36 7.13 7.55
CA GLY A 726 -24.75 8.46 8.07
C GLY A 726 -23.80 9.02 9.13
N ARG A 727 -22.97 8.15 9.74
CA ARG A 727 -21.94 8.51 10.73
C ARG A 727 -20.50 8.28 10.23
N LEU A 728 -20.33 7.82 8.99
CA LEU A 728 -19.03 7.44 8.42
C LEU A 728 -18.14 8.65 8.12
N ALA A 729 -16.96 8.69 8.74
CA ALA A 729 -15.97 9.73 8.49
C ALA A 729 -14.54 9.25 8.79
N ASP A 730 -13.61 9.56 7.90
CA ASP A 730 -12.20 9.71 8.28
C ASP A 730 -12.06 10.87 9.29
N ARG A 731 -11.27 10.65 10.34
CA ARG A 731 -10.94 11.64 11.36
C ARG A 731 -9.44 11.93 11.42
N ALA A 732 -8.62 11.12 10.75
CA ALA A 732 -7.17 11.25 10.75
C ALA A 732 -6.76 12.38 9.79
N THR A 733 -6.01 13.34 10.33
CA THR A 733 -5.50 14.50 9.57
C THR A 733 -3.99 14.52 9.61
N PHE A 734 -3.34 15.33 8.75
CA PHE A 734 -1.89 15.50 8.82
C PHE A 734 -1.40 16.20 10.10
N ALA A 735 -2.27 16.94 10.79
CA ALA A 735 -1.97 17.60 12.06
C ALA A 735 -2.26 16.72 13.28
N ASP A 736 -3.27 15.85 13.19
CA ASP A 736 -3.60 14.83 14.18
C ASP A 736 -3.98 13.51 13.46
N PRO A 737 -3.00 12.63 13.19
CA PRO A 737 -3.20 11.44 12.36
C PRO A 737 -3.64 10.20 13.15
N ARG A 738 -3.63 10.23 14.49
CA ARG A 738 -3.85 9.05 15.36
C ARG A 738 -5.30 8.96 15.82
N GLN A 739 -6.23 9.27 14.92
CA GLN A 739 -7.67 9.35 15.19
C GLN A 739 -8.40 8.18 14.54
N TYR A 740 -9.03 7.33 15.34
CA TYR A 740 -9.91 6.28 14.80
C TYR A 740 -11.15 6.90 14.12
N PRO A 741 -11.65 6.29 13.03
CA PRO A 741 -12.77 6.83 12.25
C PRO A 741 -14.12 6.71 12.98
N ALA A 742 -15.14 7.35 12.43
CA ALA A 742 -16.54 7.17 12.84
C ALA A 742 -17.31 6.28 11.85
N GLY A 743 -18.45 5.72 12.29
CA GLY A 743 -19.41 4.98 11.45
C GLY A 743 -19.07 3.51 11.21
N VAL A 744 -17.87 3.03 11.56
CA VAL A 744 -17.56 1.59 11.61
C VAL A 744 -18.10 1.01 12.91
N ASP A 745 -19.35 0.52 12.87
CA ASP A 745 -20.12 0.11 14.05
C ASP A 745 -19.77 -1.30 14.52
N ALA A 746 -19.39 -2.20 13.62
CA ALA A 746 -18.85 -3.51 13.99
C ALA A 746 -17.88 -4.05 12.93
N VAL A 747 -16.89 -4.84 13.37
CA VAL A 747 -15.94 -5.57 12.53
C VAL A 747 -15.78 -6.97 13.11
N ILE A 748 -15.96 -7.97 12.26
CA ILE A 748 -15.97 -9.39 12.59
C ILE A 748 -14.84 -10.05 11.77
N VAL A 749 -14.01 -10.84 12.44
CA VAL A 749 -12.86 -11.53 11.82
C VAL A 749 -12.98 -13.02 12.13
N ASN A 750 -13.02 -13.87 11.09
CA ASN A 750 -13.29 -15.31 11.23
C ASN A 750 -14.52 -15.63 12.12
N GLY A 751 -15.57 -14.81 12.04
CA GLY A 751 -16.79 -14.93 12.83
C GLY A 751 -16.76 -14.33 14.24
N GLU A 752 -15.60 -13.87 14.73
CA GLU A 752 -15.46 -13.27 16.06
C GLU A 752 -15.55 -11.72 16.02
N PRO A 753 -16.50 -11.10 16.75
CA PRO A 753 -16.59 -9.64 16.84
C PRO A 753 -15.32 -9.03 17.46
N THR A 754 -14.57 -8.30 16.64
CA THR A 754 -13.27 -7.71 16.96
C THR A 754 -13.39 -6.21 17.23
N ILE A 755 -14.27 -5.50 16.50
CA ILE A 755 -14.77 -4.17 16.85
C ILE A 755 -16.28 -4.28 17.12
N VAL A 756 -16.77 -3.66 18.19
CA VAL A 756 -18.21 -3.49 18.49
C VAL A 756 -18.44 -2.07 19.02
N TYR A 757 -19.40 -1.36 18.43
CA TYR A 757 -19.72 0.05 18.68
C TYR A 757 -18.49 0.99 18.63
N GLY A 758 -17.55 0.71 17.71
CA GLY A 758 -16.30 1.47 17.57
C GLY A 758 -15.30 1.25 18.70
N GLN A 759 -15.37 0.14 19.44
CA GLN A 759 -14.40 -0.27 20.47
C GLN A 759 -13.83 -1.65 20.16
N HIS A 760 -12.53 -1.84 20.41
CA HIS A 760 -11.87 -3.14 20.27
C HIS A 760 -12.28 -4.09 21.41
N THR A 761 -12.74 -5.30 21.08
CA THR A 761 -13.26 -6.27 22.07
C THR A 761 -12.17 -7.01 22.84
N GLY A 762 -10.91 -6.93 22.36
CA GLY A 762 -9.81 -7.77 22.83
C GLY A 762 -9.74 -9.12 22.12
N ALA A 763 -10.69 -9.44 21.23
CA ALA A 763 -10.59 -10.59 20.35
C ALA A 763 -9.40 -10.45 19.40
N ARG A 764 -8.64 -11.54 19.22
CA ARG A 764 -7.53 -11.64 18.27
C ARG A 764 -7.68 -12.92 17.46
N ALA A 765 -8.61 -12.87 16.51
CA ALA A 765 -9.08 -14.02 15.72
C ALA A 765 -8.45 -14.10 14.32
N GLY A 766 -7.41 -13.31 14.05
CA GLY A 766 -6.73 -13.28 12.76
C GLY A 766 -5.84 -14.50 12.52
N HIS A 767 -5.85 -15.03 11.31
CA HIS A 767 -5.00 -16.14 10.88
C HIS A 767 -3.93 -15.68 9.88
N VAL A 768 -2.75 -16.30 9.92
CA VAL A 768 -1.75 -16.14 8.85
C VAL A 768 -2.19 -16.97 7.64
N LEU A 769 -2.49 -16.30 6.54
CA LEU A 769 -3.01 -16.88 5.31
C LEU A 769 -1.85 -17.29 4.41
N ARG A 770 -1.53 -18.60 4.40
CA ARG A 770 -0.48 -19.18 3.56
C ARG A 770 -1.05 -19.54 2.17
N ALA A 771 -0.30 -19.21 1.12
CA ALA A 771 -0.58 -19.67 -0.25
C ALA A 771 -0.47 -21.21 -0.36
N GLY A 772 -1.13 -21.79 -1.36
CA GLY A 772 -1.09 -23.24 -1.63
C GLY A 772 -1.86 -24.12 -0.64
N THR A 773 -1.96 -23.73 0.64
CA THR A 773 -2.78 -24.41 1.65
C THR A 773 -4.27 -24.20 1.40
N LYS A 774 -4.85 -25.04 0.53
CA LYS A 774 -6.27 -25.39 0.63
C LYS A 774 -6.51 -25.97 2.01
N ASP A 775 -7.12 -25.19 2.91
CA ASP A 775 -7.23 -25.58 4.31
C ASP A 775 -7.99 -26.91 4.45
N LYS A 776 -7.30 -27.88 5.06
CA LYS A 776 -7.79 -29.23 5.37
C LYS A 776 -8.10 -29.40 6.87
N GLY A 777 -7.82 -28.39 7.70
CA GLY A 777 -8.02 -28.40 9.14
C GLY A 777 -9.46 -28.07 9.54
N GLN A 778 -10.09 -27.08 8.90
CA GLN A 778 -11.41 -26.58 9.33
C GLN A 778 -12.60 -27.29 8.64
N ARG A 779 -12.55 -28.63 8.56
CA ARG A 779 -13.69 -29.48 8.11
C ARG A 779 -13.80 -30.75 8.95
N SER A 780 -14.23 -30.58 10.21
CA SER A 780 -14.58 -31.65 11.15
C SER A 780 -15.83 -31.28 11.96
#